data_AF-A0AAU9N611-F1
#
_entry.id   AF-A0AAU9N611-F1
#
_cell.length_a   1.000
_cell.length_b   1.000
_cell.length_c   1.000
_cell.angle_alpha   90.00
_cell.angle_beta   90.00
_cell.angle_gamma   90.00
#
_symmetry.space_group_name_H-M   'P 1'
#
loop_
_entity.id
_entity.type
_entity.pdbx_description
1 polymer ?
#
loop_
_entity_poly.entity_id
_entity_poly.type
_entity_poly.pdbx_seq_one_letter_code
_entity_poly.pdbx_strand_id
1 'polypeptide(L)'
;MGVIIYSLYNGTHVSRTSNHPQRQSKPLYREEQRLSYNYTYSSLSYPKQNHNYNQPYSHTQLDDTGYIRHRQQPFSEPRFTVRIIVPDKQQNYMPQTPRGLPRVITGIINDQDGDSDISSNYRERKIIVSNMLPLHIQRDPDTLKLTFSFDEDSLYYQLKDGFTPETEIIYVGSLKVEVDISEQEEVAQKLLDEFNCVPTFLPHDLNKKFYSGFCKQQLWPLFHYMLPICPDHADRFDRVLWQAYVSANKIFADKVMEIADPEYDYIWIHDYHLMILPTFLRKRYNRVKLGFFLHSPFPSSEIYRTLPVRDEILKGLLNSDLIGFHTFDYARHFLSCCSRMMGLDYESKRGHIGLDYFGRTVYIKILPVGIHMGRLESVLNLPITLQKVKEIAERYKGKKVIVGIDDMDIFKGISLKLLAFEYLLNHHPVLQGNIVLIQIVNPERSSGKDVQEAKRETYLIVNRINERFGSPDYKPVVLIDRPVARWEKSAYYSMADCCIVNAVRDGMNLVPYKYIVCRQHSPYFDEIKEHEKPRTSMLVVSEFIGCSPSLSGAIRVNPWDIESVAGAITSAITMKEPEKQLRHEKHYRYVSSHDVSYWGRSFMQDLERASKDHYNKRCWGIGFGLGFRVVSLSPSFRKLSPNYIVSAYKKSSRRAIFLDYDGTLVSQSAIVKSPGDEIINILSILCNDLKNTVFIVSGRGRKSLAEWLAPCERLGLAAEHGYFTRWSRGCEWESSLPCTDLEWIEVAEPVMRQYTEATDGSNIEIKESGLVWHHQDADPDFGSCQAKELLIHLENVLANEPAVVKRGQHIVEVKPQGVTKGLVAEKILSTMVEKGERPDFVMCIGDDRSDEDMFESIRNTVLNASLSCVTPEIFACTVGRKPSKAKYYLDDTADVIKLLAGLANASDPKPGSIPRFQI
;
A
#
# COMPACT_ATOMS: atom_id res chain seq x y z
N MET A 1 6.72 23.17 12.45
CA MET A 1 5.93 24.25 13.09
C MET A 1 4.46 23.96 12.84
N GLY A 2 3.55 23.95 13.80
CA GLY A 2 3.13 25.11 14.61
C GLY A 2 1.82 25.66 14.01
N VAL A 3 0.72 25.56 14.76
CA VAL A 3 -0.70 25.54 14.34
C VAL A 3 -1.25 26.91 13.84
N ILE A 4 -2.44 26.85 13.21
CA ILE A 4 -3.54 27.85 13.05
C ILE A 4 -3.61 28.42 11.61
N ILE A 5 -4.71 28.26 10.84
CA ILE A 5 -5.90 29.15 10.86
C ILE A 5 -7.21 28.45 10.42
N TYR A 6 -8.27 28.87 11.11
CA TYR A 6 -9.70 28.58 10.99
C TYR A 6 -10.40 29.35 9.85
N SER A 7 -11.41 28.70 9.26
CA SER A 7 -12.72 29.15 8.78
C SER A 7 -12.98 30.65 8.46
N LEU A 8 -13.36 30.88 7.20
CA LEU A 8 -14.11 32.06 6.71
C LEU A 8 -15.62 31.88 6.95
N TYR A 9 -16.31 32.92 7.45
CA TYR A 9 -17.52 33.53 6.84
C TYR A 9 -18.18 34.55 7.79
N ASN A 10 -18.25 35.80 7.31
CA ASN A 10 -19.38 36.76 7.34
C ASN A 10 -18.96 38.20 7.69
N GLY A 11 -19.19 39.09 6.71
CA GLY A 11 -20.19 40.14 6.90
C GLY A 11 -19.73 41.51 7.40
N THR A 12 -19.30 42.34 6.44
CA THR A 12 -19.75 43.72 6.20
C THR A 12 -19.42 44.89 7.16
N HIS A 13 -18.95 45.96 6.48
CA HIS A 13 -19.15 47.41 6.69
C HIS A 13 -18.17 48.25 7.53
N VAL A 14 -17.25 48.89 6.78
CA VAL A 14 -17.11 50.36 6.59
C VAL A 14 -16.35 51.25 7.60
N SER A 15 -15.40 51.98 7.01
CA SER A 15 -14.93 53.36 7.28
C SER A 15 -13.71 53.64 8.20
N ARG A 16 -12.61 53.93 7.49
CA ARG A 16 -11.82 55.19 7.48
C ARG A 16 -10.92 55.60 8.66
N THR A 17 -9.78 56.15 8.20
CA THR A 17 -8.90 57.21 8.76
C THR A 17 -7.77 56.84 9.73
N SER A 18 -6.57 56.72 9.13
CA SER A 18 -5.36 57.55 9.35
C SER A 18 -4.98 57.96 10.79
N ASN A 19 -3.78 57.55 11.24
CA ASN A 19 -2.64 58.47 11.44
C ASN A 19 -1.44 57.73 12.08
N HIS A 20 -0.30 57.83 11.41
CA HIS A 20 1.04 57.73 12.03
C HIS A 20 1.35 59.06 12.75
N PRO A 21 2.24 59.08 13.77
CA PRO A 21 3.64 59.37 13.45
C PRO A 21 4.69 58.61 14.29
N GLN A 22 5.89 58.60 13.71
CA GLN A 22 7.17 58.11 14.22
C GLN A 22 7.65 58.85 15.49
N ARG A 23 8.47 58.17 16.31
CA ARG A 23 9.64 58.80 16.98
C ARG A 23 10.74 57.79 17.29
N GLN A 24 11.95 58.17 16.89
CA GLN A 24 13.25 57.52 17.11
C GLN A 24 13.77 57.76 18.54
N SER A 25 14.56 56.83 19.10
CA SER A 25 15.93 57.07 19.64
C SER A 25 16.54 55.82 20.32
N LYS A 26 17.85 55.67 20.13
CA LYS A 26 18.81 54.57 20.47
C LYS A 26 19.28 54.59 21.97
N PRO A 27 20.40 53.93 22.37
CA PRO A 27 20.72 52.48 22.49
C PRO A 27 21.30 52.10 23.89
N LEU A 28 21.56 50.82 24.18
CA LEU A 28 22.68 50.37 25.04
C LEU A 28 22.96 48.85 24.92
N TYR A 29 24.25 48.51 24.87
CA TYR A 29 24.88 47.18 24.70
C TYR A 29 25.19 46.50 26.05
N ARG A 30 25.12 45.16 26.12
CA ARG A 30 26.14 44.21 26.68
C ARG A 30 25.62 42.76 26.67
N GLU A 31 26.25 41.87 25.89
CA GLU A 31 27.20 40.80 26.29
C GLU A 31 26.58 39.63 27.06
N GLU A 32 26.35 38.50 26.37
CA GLU A 32 26.12 37.18 26.99
C GLU A 32 27.27 36.21 26.63
N GLN A 33 27.85 35.64 27.67
CA GLN A 33 28.96 34.67 27.65
C GLN A 33 28.46 33.26 27.34
N ARG A 34 29.18 32.57 26.45
CA ARG A 34 29.12 31.12 26.24
C ARG A 34 29.92 30.39 27.33
N LEU A 35 29.33 29.37 27.94
CA LEU A 35 30.08 28.32 28.64
C LEU A 35 29.53 26.94 28.27
N SER A 36 30.40 26.17 27.64
CA SER A 36 30.33 24.76 27.30
C SER A 36 30.47 23.87 28.54
N TYR A 37 29.68 22.80 28.65
CA TYR A 37 29.92 21.71 29.61
C TYR A 37 30.10 20.37 28.88
N ASN A 38 31.30 19.82 29.05
CA ASN A 38 31.69 18.45 28.73
C ASN A 38 31.10 17.48 29.76
N TYR A 39 30.63 16.31 29.31
CA TYR A 39 30.39 15.15 30.18
C TYR A 39 31.42 14.05 29.88
N THR A 40 32.28 13.83 30.87
CA THR A 40 33.23 12.74 31.00
C THR A 40 32.51 11.48 31.49
N TYR A 41 32.72 10.34 30.82
CA TYR A 41 32.30 9.03 31.34
C TYR A 41 33.36 8.48 32.30
N SER A 42 32.93 8.18 33.51
CA SER A 42 33.71 7.53 34.56
C SER A 42 33.73 6.01 34.37
N SER A 43 34.94 5.44 34.34
CA SER A 43 35.21 4.02 34.45
C SER A 43 35.16 3.59 35.92
N LEU A 44 34.26 2.67 36.27
CA LEU A 44 34.27 1.95 37.55
C LEU A 44 34.39 0.45 37.29
N SER A 45 35.48 -0.09 37.84
CA SER A 45 35.91 -1.47 37.88
C SER A 45 35.25 -2.24 39.04
N TYR A 46 34.94 -3.52 38.81
CA TYR A 46 34.68 -4.54 39.84
C TYR A 46 35.11 -5.92 39.30
N PRO A 47 35.35 -6.94 40.16
CA PRO A 47 36.52 -7.81 40.06
C PRO A 47 36.21 -9.20 39.49
N LYS A 48 37.27 -9.86 39.01
CA LYS A 48 37.31 -11.27 38.62
C LYS A 48 37.11 -12.19 39.83
N GLN A 49 36.24 -13.19 39.71
CA GLN A 49 36.41 -14.49 40.36
C GLN A 49 36.22 -15.63 39.34
N ASN A 50 37.13 -16.59 39.46
CA ASN A 50 37.36 -17.73 38.59
C ASN A 50 36.24 -18.77 38.65
N HIS A 51 36.00 -19.46 37.53
CA HIS A 51 35.98 -20.92 37.55
C HIS A 51 36.45 -21.52 36.21
N ASN A 52 37.43 -22.42 36.35
CA ASN A 52 38.07 -23.25 35.35
C ASN A 52 37.09 -24.10 34.53
N TYR A 53 37.43 -24.41 33.27
CA TYR A 53 37.63 -25.80 32.82
C TYR A 53 38.41 -25.84 31.48
N ASN A 54 39.67 -26.28 31.60
CA ASN A 54 40.50 -27.10 30.69
C ASN A 54 40.41 -26.99 29.15
N GLN A 55 41.54 -26.59 28.55
CA GLN A 55 41.98 -26.97 27.19
C GLN A 55 42.44 -28.46 27.15
N PRO A 56 42.80 -29.04 25.96
CA PRO A 56 44.17 -28.85 25.44
C PRO A 56 44.33 -28.72 23.90
N TYR A 57 45.18 -27.75 23.51
CA TYR A 57 46.35 -27.84 22.57
C TYR A 57 46.13 -28.33 21.10
N SER A 58 46.70 -27.73 20.04
CA SER A 58 47.98 -26.99 19.93
C SER A 58 48.28 -26.41 18.53
N HIS A 59 49.19 -25.41 18.54
CA HIS A 59 50.18 -24.94 17.53
C HIS A 59 49.67 -24.31 16.21
N THR A 60 50.22 -23.19 15.69
CA THR A 60 51.65 -22.81 15.54
C THR A 60 51.82 -21.29 15.28
N GLN A 61 53.07 -20.84 15.36
CA GLN A 61 53.63 -19.48 15.49
C GLN A 61 53.40 -18.46 14.36
N LEU A 62 53.52 -17.18 14.75
CA LEU A 62 53.87 -16.03 13.93
C LEU A 62 55.31 -16.12 13.43
N ASP A 63 55.56 -15.65 12.20
CA ASP A 63 56.82 -15.01 11.86
C ASP A 63 56.62 -13.90 10.82
N ASP A 64 57.42 -12.84 11.01
CA ASP A 64 57.49 -11.60 10.25
C ASP A 64 58.04 -11.83 8.84
N THR A 65 57.46 -11.16 7.84
CA THR A 65 58.18 -10.50 6.72
C THR A 65 57.18 -9.86 5.76
N GLY A 66 57.32 -8.55 5.57
CA GLY A 66 56.51 -7.77 4.64
C GLY A 66 56.79 -8.07 3.17
N TYR A 67 55.77 -7.75 2.36
CA TYR A 67 55.70 -7.73 0.89
C TYR A 67 55.64 -9.07 0.14
N ILE A 68 54.45 -9.42 -0.37
CA ILE A 68 54.33 -10.12 -1.68
C ILE A 68 53.13 -9.60 -2.50
N ARG A 69 53.44 -9.40 -3.78
CA ARG A 69 52.61 -9.04 -4.95
C ARG A 69 51.34 -9.88 -5.13
N HIS A 70 50.23 -9.23 -5.48
CA HIS A 70 49.04 -9.91 -6.00
C HIS A 70 49.29 -10.46 -7.42
N ARG A 71 49.31 -11.79 -7.53
CA ARG A 71 49.10 -12.53 -8.78
C ARG A 71 47.73 -13.20 -8.68
N GLN A 72 46.77 -12.75 -9.49
CA GLN A 72 45.49 -13.43 -9.66
C GLN A 72 45.69 -14.62 -10.60
N GLN A 73 45.42 -15.83 -10.10
CA GLN A 73 44.94 -16.96 -10.89
C GLN A 73 43.81 -17.66 -10.11
N PRO A 74 42.81 -18.20 -10.82
CA PRO A 74 41.49 -18.53 -10.26
C PRO A 74 41.49 -19.90 -9.58
N PHE A 75 40.91 -20.00 -8.38
CA PHE A 75 40.57 -21.28 -7.78
C PHE A 75 39.12 -21.66 -8.09
N SER A 76 39.01 -22.87 -8.64
CA SER A 76 37.82 -23.62 -9.03
C SER A 76 36.94 -24.01 -7.85
N GLU A 77 35.63 -23.75 -7.96
CA GLU A 77 34.60 -24.34 -7.10
C GLU A 77 34.40 -25.84 -7.40
N PRO A 78 34.10 -26.68 -6.39
CA PRO A 78 33.84 -28.09 -6.59
C PRO A 78 32.46 -28.32 -7.22
N ARG A 79 32.45 -28.95 -8.40
CA ARG A 79 31.24 -29.50 -9.03
C ARG A 79 30.77 -30.74 -8.27
N PHE A 80 29.70 -30.61 -7.47
CA PHE A 80 28.90 -31.77 -7.08
C PHE A 80 28.08 -32.26 -8.28
N THR A 81 28.51 -33.38 -8.84
CA THR A 81 27.79 -34.08 -9.91
C THR A 81 26.84 -35.08 -9.25
N VAL A 82 25.55 -34.75 -9.16
CA VAL A 82 24.53 -35.75 -8.83
C VAL A 82 24.19 -36.54 -10.09
N ARG A 83 24.67 -37.78 -10.16
CA ARG A 83 24.23 -38.76 -11.16
C ARG A 83 22.77 -39.12 -10.89
N ILE A 84 21.87 -38.66 -11.77
CA ILE A 84 20.50 -39.18 -11.84
C ILE A 84 20.57 -40.52 -12.56
N ILE A 85 20.40 -41.61 -11.80
CA ILE A 85 20.09 -42.93 -12.33
C ILE A 85 18.63 -42.89 -12.77
N VAL A 86 18.38 -43.17 -14.05
CA VAL A 86 17.05 -43.35 -14.63
C VAL A 86 16.66 -44.82 -14.49
N PRO A 87 15.59 -45.18 -13.77
CA PRO A 87 14.93 -46.47 -13.97
C PRO A 87 13.79 -46.31 -14.99
N ASP A 88 13.82 -47.17 -16.00
CA ASP A 88 12.80 -47.30 -17.02
C ASP A 88 11.44 -47.75 -16.47
N LYS A 89 10.40 -47.16 -17.06
CA LYS A 89 9.02 -47.66 -17.27
C LYS A 89 8.46 -48.67 -16.25
N GLN A 90 7.59 -48.19 -15.35
CA GLN A 90 6.43 -48.96 -14.89
C GLN A 90 5.15 -48.12 -14.91
N GLN A 91 4.11 -48.77 -15.43
CA GLN A 91 2.74 -48.39 -15.75
C GLN A 91 2.04 -47.36 -14.84
N ASN A 92 1.43 -46.37 -15.51
CA ASN A 92 0.39 -45.49 -14.97
C ASN A 92 -0.77 -46.29 -14.37
N TYR A 93 -0.96 -46.21 -13.05
CA TYR A 93 -2.27 -46.39 -12.42
C TYR A 93 -2.78 -45.01 -12.01
N MET A 94 -3.68 -44.46 -12.83
CA MET A 94 -4.55 -43.34 -12.47
C MET A 94 -5.59 -43.84 -11.45
N PRO A 95 -5.77 -43.20 -10.28
CA PRO A 95 -7.01 -43.34 -9.52
C PRO A 95 -8.12 -42.64 -10.31
N GLN A 96 -9.21 -43.36 -10.56
CA GLN A 96 -10.38 -42.85 -11.26
C GLN A 96 -10.99 -41.66 -10.51
N THR A 97 -11.19 -40.55 -11.22
CA THR A 97 -12.05 -39.44 -10.79
C THR A 97 -13.52 -39.89 -10.78
N PRO A 98 -14.30 -39.58 -9.72
CA PRO A 98 -15.74 -39.79 -9.75
C PRO A 98 -16.40 -38.85 -10.77
N ARG A 99 -17.35 -39.40 -11.51
CA ARG A 99 -18.13 -38.74 -12.55
C ARG A 99 -19.19 -37.81 -11.95
N GLY A 100 -19.31 -36.63 -12.54
CA GLY A 100 -20.60 -35.99 -12.80
C GLY A 100 -20.81 -34.64 -12.13
N LEU A 101 -20.62 -33.55 -12.89
CA LEU A 101 -21.34 -32.26 -12.85
C LEU A 101 -20.99 -31.49 -14.17
N PRO A 102 -21.82 -30.55 -14.65
CA PRO A 102 -22.10 -30.41 -16.08
C PRO A 102 -20.98 -29.77 -16.91
N ARG A 103 -20.84 -30.30 -18.14
CA ARG A 103 -19.89 -29.89 -19.18
C ARG A 103 -19.98 -28.40 -19.51
N VAL A 104 -18.85 -27.72 -19.39
CA VAL A 104 -18.56 -26.45 -20.06
C VAL A 104 -18.50 -26.71 -21.58
N ILE A 105 -19.32 -25.99 -22.33
CA ILE A 105 -19.31 -26.01 -23.81
C ILE A 105 -18.06 -25.25 -24.28
N THR A 106 -17.08 -25.97 -24.80
CA THR A 106 -15.98 -25.36 -25.57
C THR A 106 -16.47 -25.08 -26.98
N GLY A 107 -16.80 -23.82 -27.26
CA GLY A 107 -17.07 -23.32 -28.60
C GLY A 107 -15.76 -23.01 -29.32
N ILE A 108 -15.49 -23.74 -30.41
CA ILE A 108 -14.49 -23.38 -31.42
C ILE A 108 -15.06 -22.19 -32.20
N ILE A 109 -14.32 -21.08 -32.23
CA ILE A 109 -14.67 -19.88 -33.01
C ILE A 109 -14.51 -20.22 -34.50
N ASN A 110 -15.62 -20.23 -35.23
CA ASN A 110 -15.62 -20.03 -36.68
C ASN A 110 -16.07 -18.58 -36.91
N ASP A 111 -15.21 -17.80 -37.56
CA ASP A 111 -15.52 -16.45 -38.01
C ASP A 111 -16.63 -16.50 -39.07
N GLN A 112 -17.82 -15.98 -38.76
CA GLN A 112 -18.72 -15.30 -39.70
C GLN A 112 -19.93 -14.68 -38.98
N ASP A 113 -20.02 -13.36 -39.14
CA ASP A 113 -21.10 -12.39 -38.91
C ASP A 113 -22.46 -12.83 -38.33
N GLY A 114 -22.91 -12.08 -37.32
CA GLY A 114 -24.33 -11.97 -36.95
C GLY A 114 -24.56 -11.56 -35.51
N ASP A 115 -24.78 -10.26 -35.25
CA ASP A 115 -25.31 -9.72 -34.00
C ASP A 115 -26.54 -10.52 -33.56
N SER A 116 -26.39 -11.30 -32.49
CA SER A 116 -27.52 -11.86 -31.74
C SER A 116 -27.16 -11.83 -30.26
N ASP A 117 -27.91 -11.02 -29.51
CA ASP A 117 -27.89 -10.93 -28.06
C ASP A 117 -28.13 -12.31 -27.43
N ILE A 118 -27.05 -13.01 -27.08
CA ILE A 118 -27.09 -14.12 -26.14
C ILE A 118 -26.85 -13.53 -24.75
N SER A 119 -27.86 -12.87 -24.18
CA SER A 119 -27.87 -12.55 -22.75
C SER A 119 -28.20 -13.84 -21.97
N SER A 120 -27.21 -14.73 -21.85
CA SER A 120 -27.24 -15.74 -20.80
C SER A 120 -27.39 -15.01 -19.46
N ASN A 121 -28.35 -15.42 -18.63
CA ASN A 121 -28.60 -14.92 -17.27
C ASN A 121 -27.35 -15.05 -16.37
N TYR A 122 -26.35 -14.18 -16.57
CA TYR A 122 -25.16 -14.14 -15.74
C TYR A 122 -25.52 -13.47 -14.43
N ARG A 123 -25.67 -14.26 -13.36
CA ARG A 123 -25.84 -13.72 -12.01
C ARG A 123 -24.51 -13.16 -11.54
N GLU A 124 -24.51 -11.92 -11.07
CA GLU A 124 -23.32 -11.30 -10.51
C GLU A 124 -22.86 -12.11 -9.29
N ARG A 125 -21.59 -12.52 -9.28
CA ARG A 125 -21.05 -13.40 -8.24
C ARG A 125 -19.85 -12.75 -7.54
N LYS A 126 -19.86 -12.84 -6.21
CA LYS A 126 -18.87 -12.24 -5.31
C LYS A 126 -18.28 -13.31 -4.41
N ILE A 127 -16.95 -13.43 -4.42
CA ILE A 127 -16.23 -14.42 -3.63
C ILE A 127 -15.56 -13.70 -2.46
N ILE A 128 -16.00 -14.02 -1.25
CA ILE A 128 -15.48 -13.44 0.00
C ILE A 128 -14.48 -14.43 0.60
N VAL A 129 -13.22 -14.03 0.68
CA VAL A 129 -12.13 -14.88 1.17
C VAL A 129 -11.64 -14.36 2.51
N SER A 130 -11.71 -15.19 3.55
CA SER A 130 -11.27 -14.85 4.89
C SER A 130 -10.63 -16.05 5.57
N ASN A 131 -9.89 -15.84 6.67
CA ASN A 131 -9.23 -16.95 7.37
C ASN A 131 -10.23 -18.02 7.86
N MET A 132 -11.40 -17.61 8.33
CA MET A 132 -12.41 -18.52 8.89
C MET A 132 -13.75 -18.32 8.19
N LEU A 133 -14.43 -19.40 7.82
CA LEU A 133 -15.79 -19.35 7.30
C LEU A 133 -16.75 -18.73 8.33
N PRO A 134 -17.81 -18.03 7.88
CA PRO A 134 -18.80 -17.42 8.76
C PRO A 134 -19.82 -18.45 9.27
N LEU A 135 -19.33 -19.52 9.91
CA LEU A 135 -20.12 -20.64 10.37
C LEU A 135 -19.91 -20.90 11.87
N HIS A 136 -20.98 -21.37 12.51
CA HIS A 136 -20.93 -22.17 13.72
C HIS A 136 -20.94 -23.64 13.33
N ILE A 137 -20.11 -24.41 14.02
CA ILE A 137 -19.95 -25.84 13.78
C ILE A 137 -20.07 -26.52 15.13
N GLN A 138 -20.93 -27.52 15.21
CA GLN A 138 -21.12 -28.32 16.41
C GLN A 138 -21.09 -29.80 16.01
N ARG A 139 -20.48 -30.63 16.86
CA ARG A 139 -20.59 -32.08 16.71
C ARG A 139 -21.82 -32.51 17.49
N ASP A 140 -22.78 -33.09 16.79
CA ASP A 140 -23.98 -33.63 17.40
C ASP A 140 -23.55 -34.76 18.37
N PRO A 141 -23.88 -34.66 19.67
CA PRO A 141 -23.47 -35.64 20.66
C PRO A 141 -24.09 -37.03 20.43
N ASP A 142 -25.24 -37.12 19.77
CA ASP A 142 -25.96 -38.37 19.55
C ASP A 142 -25.57 -39.06 18.24
N THR A 143 -25.40 -38.28 17.16
CA THR A 143 -25.09 -38.82 15.83
C THR A 143 -23.59 -38.77 15.48
N LEU A 144 -22.78 -38.08 16.29
CA LEU A 144 -21.36 -37.76 16.04
C LEU A 144 -21.09 -36.98 14.74
N LYS A 145 -22.15 -36.60 13.99
CA LYS A 145 -22.07 -35.84 12.75
C LYS A 145 -21.90 -34.35 13.02
N LEU A 146 -21.28 -33.65 12.07
CA LEU A 146 -21.13 -32.20 12.12
C LEU A 146 -22.43 -31.51 11.67
N THR A 147 -22.92 -30.60 12.50
CA THR A 147 -24.02 -29.68 12.19
C THR A 147 -23.46 -28.28 11.97
N PHE A 148 -24.07 -27.57 11.02
CA PHE A 148 -23.59 -26.28 10.54
C PHE A 148 -24.73 -25.26 10.61
N SER A 149 -24.40 -24.03 10.98
CA SER A 149 -25.29 -22.88 10.89
C SER A 149 -24.49 -21.61 10.62
N PHE A 150 -25.10 -20.60 10.01
CA PHE A 150 -24.41 -19.32 9.80
C PHE A 150 -24.10 -18.64 11.13
N ASP A 151 -22.88 -18.12 11.24
CA ASP A 151 -22.49 -17.21 12.32
C ASP A 151 -23.09 -15.84 12.03
N GLU A 152 -24.24 -15.58 12.64
CA GLU A 152 -24.97 -14.32 12.45
C GLU A 152 -24.21 -13.09 12.97
N ASP A 153 -23.19 -13.26 13.81
CA ASP A 153 -22.32 -12.17 14.27
C ASP A 153 -21.13 -11.94 13.35
N SER A 154 -20.87 -12.84 12.40
CA SER A 154 -19.77 -12.70 11.47
C SER A 154 -19.98 -11.48 10.57
N LEU A 155 -19.00 -10.58 10.61
CA LEU A 155 -18.93 -9.43 9.71
C LEU A 155 -19.01 -9.88 8.24
N TYR A 156 -18.35 -11.00 7.92
CA TYR A 156 -18.32 -11.54 6.56
C TYR A 156 -19.67 -12.04 6.10
N TYR A 157 -20.53 -12.50 7.01
CA TYR A 157 -21.91 -12.87 6.65
C TYR A 157 -22.80 -11.63 6.52
N GLN A 158 -22.63 -10.65 7.41
CA GLN A 158 -23.47 -9.45 7.44
C GLN A 158 -23.26 -8.51 6.25
N LEU A 159 -22.07 -8.48 5.64
CA LEU A 159 -21.80 -7.62 4.48
C LEU A 159 -22.67 -7.94 3.26
N LYS A 160 -23.28 -9.13 3.21
CA LYS A 160 -24.18 -9.53 2.12
C LYS A 160 -25.37 -8.59 1.98
N ASP A 161 -25.80 -8.00 3.09
CA ASP A 161 -26.93 -7.07 3.15
C ASP A 161 -26.61 -5.73 2.44
N GLY A 162 -25.34 -5.53 2.04
CA GLY A 162 -24.91 -4.43 1.18
C GLY A 162 -25.17 -4.66 -0.32
N PHE A 163 -25.42 -5.89 -0.74
CA PHE A 163 -25.57 -6.29 -2.14
C PHE A 163 -27.03 -6.53 -2.55
N THR A 164 -27.28 -6.71 -3.84
CA THR A 164 -28.64 -7.00 -4.32
C THR A 164 -29.01 -8.47 -4.01
N PRO A 165 -30.29 -8.80 -3.81
CA PRO A 165 -30.71 -10.17 -3.52
C PRO A 165 -30.36 -11.19 -4.61
N GLU A 166 -30.16 -10.75 -5.85
CA GLU A 166 -29.78 -11.58 -6.99
C GLU A 166 -28.28 -11.88 -7.05
N THR A 167 -27.47 -11.15 -6.27
CA THR A 167 -26.02 -11.36 -6.20
C THR A 167 -25.72 -12.67 -5.48
N GLU A 168 -25.03 -13.57 -6.17
CA GLU A 168 -24.54 -14.81 -5.57
C GLU A 168 -23.28 -14.54 -4.76
N ILE A 169 -23.22 -15.01 -3.51
CA ILE A 169 -22.07 -14.81 -2.64
C ILE A 169 -21.54 -16.17 -2.21
N ILE A 170 -20.26 -16.39 -2.46
CA ILE A 170 -19.55 -17.60 -2.05
C ILE A 170 -18.48 -17.22 -1.03
N TYR A 171 -18.42 -17.98 0.06
CA TYR A 171 -17.44 -17.77 1.13
C TYR A 171 -16.34 -18.80 1.05
N VAL A 172 -15.08 -18.38 1.11
CA VAL A 172 -13.91 -19.26 1.16
C VAL A 172 -13.17 -19.02 2.47
N GLY A 173 -12.91 -20.09 3.22
CA GLY A 173 -12.36 -19.99 4.58
C GLY A 173 -12.01 -21.33 5.21
N SER A 174 -11.20 -21.35 6.26
CA SER A 174 -11.01 -22.55 7.09
C SER A 174 -12.16 -22.72 8.09
N LEU A 175 -12.29 -23.94 8.63
CA LEU A 175 -13.27 -24.26 9.68
C LEU A 175 -12.66 -24.06 11.07
N LYS A 176 -13.51 -23.79 12.07
CA LYS A 176 -13.10 -23.66 13.49
C LYS A 176 -12.82 -25.00 14.16
N VAL A 177 -13.11 -26.11 13.49
CA VAL A 177 -12.91 -27.48 13.97
C VAL A 177 -12.08 -28.28 12.98
N GLU A 178 -11.38 -29.28 13.48
CA GLU A 178 -10.70 -30.25 12.63
C GLU A 178 -11.72 -31.22 12.03
N VAL A 179 -11.49 -31.56 10.76
CA VAL A 179 -12.31 -32.51 10.01
C VAL A 179 -11.38 -33.59 9.47
N ASP A 180 -11.70 -34.84 9.79
CA ASP A 180 -10.93 -36.00 9.36
C ASP A 180 -10.89 -36.08 7.83
N ILE A 181 -9.75 -36.48 7.27
CA ILE A 181 -9.51 -36.50 5.82
C ILE A 181 -10.59 -37.29 5.07
N SER A 182 -11.09 -38.37 5.67
CA SER A 182 -12.17 -39.20 5.10
C SER A 182 -13.52 -38.49 5.01
N GLU A 183 -13.76 -37.45 5.81
CA GLU A 183 -15.02 -36.70 5.86
C GLU A 183 -14.95 -35.38 5.08
N GLN A 184 -13.76 -34.94 4.66
CA GLN A 184 -13.55 -33.61 4.05
C GLN A 184 -14.35 -33.40 2.77
N GLU A 185 -14.49 -34.41 1.92
CA GLU A 185 -15.25 -34.30 0.66
C GLU A 185 -16.76 -34.18 0.90
N GLU A 186 -17.32 -35.01 1.78
CA GLU A 186 -18.74 -34.92 2.18
C GLU A 186 -19.05 -33.57 2.83
N VAL A 187 -18.18 -33.11 3.74
CA VAL A 187 -18.33 -31.80 4.39
C VAL A 187 -18.21 -30.66 3.38
N ALA A 188 -17.26 -30.71 2.45
CA ALA A 188 -17.10 -29.67 1.43
C ALA A 188 -18.33 -29.57 0.52
N GLN A 189 -18.85 -30.71 0.05
CA GLN A 189 -20.04 -30.73 -0.80
C GLN A 189 -21.27 -30.18 -0.05
N LYS A 190 -21.49 -30.62 1.19
CA LYS A 190 -22.59 -30.13 2.02
C LYS A 190 -22.51 -28.62 2.27
N LEU A 191 -21.32 -28.11 2.58
CA LEU A 191 -21.12 -26.67 2.83
C LEU A 191 -21.32 -25.83 1.57
N LEU A 192 -20.96 -26.35 0.40
CA LEU A 192 -21.22 -25.68 -0.86
C LEU A 192 -22.73 -25.62 -1.15
N ASP A 193 -23.41 -26.77 -1.07
CA ASP A 193 -24.83 -26.89 -1.46
C ASP A 193 -25.78 -26.15 -0.51
N GLU A 194 -25.52 -26.21 0.80
CA GLU A 194 -26.42 -25.65 1.82
C GLU A 194 -26.04 -24.22 2.24
N PHE A 195 -24.75 -23.83 2.13
CA PHE A 195 -24.24 -22.58 2.71
C PHE A 195 -23.43 -21.71 1.75
N ASN A 196 -23.23 -22.11 0.48
CA ASN A 196 -22.30 -21.46 -0.46
C ASN A 196 -20.93 -21.21 0.17
N CYS A 197 -20.45 -22.18 0.95
CA CYS A 197 -19.19 -22.11 1.68
C CYS A 197 -18.21 -23.16 1.14
N VAL A 198 -17.01 -22.73 0.79
CA VAL A 198 -15.92 -23.58 0.31
C VAL A 198 -14.86 -23.68 1.40
N PRO A 199 -14.78 -24.83 2.11
CA PRO A 199 -13.82 -24.99 3.18
C PRO A 199 -12.40 -25.14 2.64
N THR A 200 -11.47 -24.44 3.29
CA THR A 200 -10.02 -24.58 3.09
C THR A 200 -9.44 -25.40 4.22
N PHE A 201 -9.27 -26.70 3.98
CA PHE A 201 -8.67 -27.61 4.95
C PHE A 201 -7.14 -27.42 4.98
N LEU A 202 -6.62 -26.93 6.10
CA LEU A 202 -5.20 -26.83 6.35
C LEU A 202 -4.76 -27.98 7.25
N PRO A 203 -3.65 -28.68 6.95
CA PRO A 203 -3.07 -29.65 7.88
C PRO A 203 -2.81 -28.99 9.25
N HIS A 204 -3.10 -29.70 10.35
CA HIS A 204 -3.00 -29.15 11.71
C HIS A 204 -1.66 -28.45 11.98
N ASP A 205 -0.54 -29.11 11.68
CA ASP A 205 0.79 -28.54 11.91
C ASP A 205 1.07 -27.30 11.07
N LEU A 206 0.53 -27.26 9.84
CA LEU A 206 0.62 -26.09 8.98
C LEU A 206 -0.22 -24.95 9.55
N ASN A 207 -1.48 -25.23 9.93
CA ASN A 207 -2.39 -24.24 10.50
C ASN A 207 -1.83 -23.62 11.79
N LYS A 208 -1.27 -24.45 12.68
CA LYS A 208 -0.63 -23.98 13.91
C LYS A 208 0.53 -23.02 13.64
N LYS A 209 1.41 -23.36 12.69
CA LYS A 209 2.55 -22.50 12.31
C LYS A 209 2.10 -21.23 11.57
N PHE A 210 1.09 -21.34 10.72
CA PHE A 210 0.53 -20.23 9.97
C PHE A 210 -0.23 -19.24 10.87
N TYR A 211 -1.22 -19.72 11.62
CA TYR A 211 -2.13 -18.89 12.40
C TYR A 211 -1.51 -18.51 13.75
N SER A 212 -1.28 -19.50 14.62
CA SER A 212 -0.72 -19.22 15.96
C SER A 212 0.71 -18.73 15.89
N GLY A 213 1.52 -19.27 14.97
CA GLY A 213 2.89 -18.83 14.74
C GLY A 213 2.96 -17.48 14.02
N PHE A 214 2.93 -17.48 12.68
CA PHE A 214 3.21 -16.27 11.91
C PHE A 214 2.16 -15.15 12.12
N CYS A 215 0.86 -15.47 12.02
CA CYS A 215 -0.17 -14.44 12.14
C CYS A 215 -0.22 -13.84 13.55
N LYS A 216 -0.22 -14.67 14.61
CA LYS A 216 -0.43 -14.21 15.99
C LYS A 216 0.84 -13.87 16.76
N GLN A 217 1.98 -14.52 16.51
CA GLN A 217 3.23 -14.20 17.20
C GLN A 217 4.10 -13.18 16.44
N GLN A 218 3.93 -13.02 15.12
CA GLN A 218 4.76 -12.10 14.32
C GLN A 218 3.96 -10.90 13.81
N LEU A 219 2.92 -11.12 12.99
CA LEU A 219 2.17 -10.02 12.36
C LEU A 219 1.32 -9.21 13.36
N TRP A 220 0.58 -9.88 14.24
CA TRP A 220 -0.33 -9.23 15.18
C TRP A 220 0.39 -8.26 16.13
N PRO A 221 1.46 -8.66 16.86
CA PRO A 221 2.30 -7.76 17.64
C PRO A 221 2.83 -6.58 16.84
N LEU A 222 3.42 -6.85 15.68
CA LEU A 222 4.04 -5.83 14.84
C LEU A 222 3.02 -4.76 14.40
N PHE A 223 1.84 -5.19 13.95
CA PHE A 223 0.79 -4.28 13.48
C PHE A 223 0.19 -3.46 14.65
N HIS A 224 0.35 -3.94 15.88
CA HIS A 224 -0.06 -3.25 17.11
C HIS A 224 1.12 -2.57 17.83
N TYR A 225 2.21 -2.30 17.11
CA TYR A 225 3.38 -1.53 17.60
C TYR A 225 4.15 -2.21 18.74
N MET A 226 4.04 -3.52 18.89
CA MET A 226 4.89 -4.30 19.79
C MET A 226 6.07 -4.88 19.01
N LEU A 227 7.26 -4.36 19.30
CA LEU A 227 8.50 -4.87 18.73
C LEU A 227 9.08 -6.01 19.58
N PRO A 228 9.74 -7.01 18.98
CA PRO A 228 10.48 -8.04 19.67
C PRO A 228 11.79 -7.48 20.26
N ILE A 229 11.68 -6.70 21.35
CA ILE A 229 12.85 -6.09 22.01
C ILE A 229 13.49 -7.09 22.99
N CYS A 230 12.68 -7.92 23.65
CA CYS A 230 13.15 -8.90 24.63
C CYS A 230 12.83 -10.33 24.18
N PRO A 231 13.75 -11.31 24.38
CA PRO A 231 13.50 -12.73 24.11
C PRO A 231 12.25 -13.28 24.80
N ASP A 232 11.83 -12.66 25.90
CA ASP A 232 10.66 -13.07 26.68
C ASP A 232 9.31 -12.62 26.09
N HIS A 233 9.32 -11.60 25.21
CA HIS A 233 8.11 -10.93 24.71
C HIS A 233 7.91 -11.00 23.19
N ALA A 234 8.90 -11.47 22.42
CA ALA A 234 8.66 -12.02 21.09
C ALA A 234 9.86 -12.78 20.52
N ASP A 235 9.56 -13.91 19.87
CA ASP A 235 10.54 -14.77 19.22
C ASP A 235 11.17 -14.07 18.01
N ARG A 236 12.45 -14.36 17.76
CA ARG A 236 13.16 -13.92 16.54
C ARG A 236 12.37 -14.37 15.30
N PHE A 237 12.52 -13.63 14.21
CA PHE A 237 11.87 -13.99 12.95
C PHE A 237 12.19 -15.43 12.54
N ASP A 238 11.14 -16.24 12.41
CA ASP A 238 11.24 -17.64 12.02
C ASP A 238 10.83 -17.84 10.55
N ARG A 239 11.79 -18.25 9.73
CA ARG A 239 11.59 -18.54 8.31
C ARG A 239 10.62 -19.71 8.08
N VAL A 240 10.55 -20.68 8.99
CA VAL A 240 9.63 -21.81 8.91
C VAL A 240 8.19 -21.33 9.07
N LEU A 241 7.94 -20.38 9.98
CA LEU A 241 6.62 -19.76 10.15
C LEU A 241 6.23 -18.96 8.90
N TRP A 242 7.18 -18.23 8.30
CA TRP A 242 6.93 -17.55 7.02
C TRP A 242 6.59 -18.54 5.89
N GLN A 243 7.33 -19.65 5.76
CA GLN A 243 7.03 -20.68 4.77
C GLN A 243 5.66 -21.32 4.99
N ALA A 244 5.26 -21.51 6.25
CA ALA A 244 3.90 -21.96 6.59
C ALA A 244 2.85 -20.94 6.16
N TYR A 245 3.09 -19.64 6.37
CA TYR A 245 2.22 -18.56 5.90
C TYR A 245 2.05 -18.53 4.38
N VAL A 246 3.16 -18.68 3.65
CA VAL A 246 3.16 -18.78 2.18
C VAL A 246 2.41 -20.02 1.71
N SER A 247 2.61 -21.16 2.35
CA SER A 247 1.97 -22.43 1.99
C SER A 247 0.46 -22.40 2.25
N ALA A 248 0.03 -21.85 3.40
CA ALA A 248 -1.39 -21.67 3.71
C ALA A 248 -2.06 -20.75 2.69
N ASN A 249 -1.47 -19.57 2.41
CA ASN A 249 -1.99 -18.65 1.39
C ASN A 249 -2.07 -19.31 0.00
N LYS A 250 -1.12 -20.18 -0.35
CA LYS A 250 -1.19 -20.93 -1.60
C LYS A 250 -2.40 -21.88 -1.63
N ILE A 251 -2.64 -22.63 -0.55
CA ILE A 251 -3.80 -23.55 -0.46
C ILE A 251 -5.12 -22.77 -0.55
N PHE A 252 -5.21 -21.60 0.11
CA PHE A 252 -6.35 -20.70 -0.04
C PHE A 252 -6.53 -20.26 -1.50
N ALA A 253 -5.44 -19.88 -2.18
CA ALA A 253 -5.52 -19.47 -3.57
C ALA A 253 -5.99 -20.60 -4.47
N ASP A 254 -5.49 -21.83 -4.25
CA ASP A 254 -5.92 -23.02 -4.98
C ASP A 254 -7.44 -23.24 -4.83
N LYS A 255 -7.98 -23.10 -3.61
CA LYS A 255 -9.44 -23.20 -3.36
C LYS A 255 -10.26 -22.11 -4.03
N VAL A 256 -9.77 -20.88 -4.05
CA VAL A 256 -10.45 -19.79 -4.78
C VAL A 256 -10.42 -20.07 -6.29
N MET A 257 -9.31 -20.57 -6.83
CA MET A 257 -9.16 -20.87 -8.27
C MET A 257 -10.01 -22.05 -8.74
N GLU A 258 -10.40 -22.98 -7.86
CA GLU A 258 -11.30 -24.09 -8.18
C GLU A 258 -12.72 -23.60 -8.57
N ILE A 259 -13.16 -22.47 -8.01
CA ILE A 259 -14.55 -21.99 -8.14
C ILE A 259 -14.68 -20.66 -8.90
N ALA A 260 -13.63 -19.84 -8.92
CA ALA A 260 -13.68 -18.49 -9.46
C ALA A 260 -13.71 -18.51 -10.99
N ASP A 261 -14.62 -17.72 -11.55
CA ASP A 261 -14.59 -17.30 -12.94
C ASP A 261 -13.77 -16.00 -13.02
N PRO A 262 -12.54 -16.05 -13.57
CA PRO A 262 -11.63 -14.91 -13.54
C PRO A 262 -12.06 -13.75 -14.44
N GLU A 263 -13.01 -13.95 -15.36
CA GLU A 263 -13.49 -12.90 -16.26
C GLU A 263 -14.57 -12.04 -15.61
N TYR A 264 -15.39 -12.65 -14.77
CA TYR A 264 -16.62 -12.01 -14.29
C TYR A 264 -16.62 -11.77 -12.78
N ASP A 265 -16.07 -12.67 -11.98
CA ASP A 265 -16.20 -12.62 -10.51
C ASP A 265 -15.37 -11.52 -9.86
N TYR A 266 -15.89 -11.02 -8.75
CA TYR A 266 -15.15 -10.15 -7.83
C TYR A 266 -14.67 -10.97 -6.63
N ILE A 267 -13.36 -10.96 -6.37
CA ILE A 267 -12.78 -11.64 -5.23
C ILE A 267 -12.37 -10.60 -4.19
N TRP A 268 -12.97 -10.67 -3.01
CA TRP A 268 -12.70 -9.78 -1.90
C TRP A 268 -12.01 -10.52 -0.75
N ILE A 269 -10.75 -10.20 -0.54
CA ILE A 269 -9.84 -10.84 0.39
C ILE A 269 -9.76 -10.03 1.68
N HIS A 270 -9.81 -10.71 2.83
CA HIS A 270 -9.85 -10.06 4.13
C HIS A 270 -8.67 -10.38 5.03
N ASP A 271 -8.12 -9.31 5.58
CA ASP A 271 -7.24 -9.24 6.74
C ASP A 271 -5.80 -9.77 6.59
N TYR A 272 -4.98 -9.54 7.62
CA TYR A 272 -3.54 -9.81 7.63
C TYR A 272 -3.15 -11.28 7.43
N HIS A 273 -4.08 -12.22 7.57
CA HIS A 273 -3.85 -13.65 7.34
C HIS A 273 -3.57 -13.96 5.87
N LEU A 274 -4.09 -13.15 4.94
CA LEU A 274 -4.15 -13.45 3.50
C LEU A 274 -3.51 -12.37 2.61
N MET A 275 -2.48 -11.65 3.11
CA MET A 275 -1.93 -10.47 2.43
C MET A 275 -1.18 -10.78 1.14
N ILE A 276 -0.70 -12.02 0.97
CA ILE A 276 0.02 -12.46 -0.23
C ILE A 276 -0.85 -13.29 -1.18
N LEU A 277 -2.07 -13.64 -0.77
CA LEU A 277 -3.07 -14.29 -1.61
C LEU A 277 -3.27 -13.60 -2.97
N PRO A 278 -3.33 -12.26 -3.08
CA PRO A 278 -3.56 -11.60 -4.37
C PRO A 278 -2.48 -11.95 -5.41
N THR A 279 -1.24 -12.19 -4.98
CA THR A 279 -0.14 -12.57 -5.88
C THR A 279 -0.37 -13.93 -6.52
N PHE A 280 -0.83 -14.91 -5.75
CA PHE A 280 -1.11 -16.25 -6.28
C PHE A 280 -2.24 -16.24 -7.29
N LEU A 281 -3.33 -15.50 -7.00
CA LEU A 281 -4.46 -15.36 -7.91
C LEU A 281 -4.07 -14.65 -9.21
N ARG A 282 -3.36 -13.52 -9.11
CA ARG A 282 -2.88 -12.78 -10.29
C ARG A 282 -1.90 -13.54 -11.14
N LYS A 283 -1.06 -14.37 -10.52
CA LYS A 283 -0.10 -15.22 -11.25
C LYS A 283 -0.81 -16.20 -12.18
N ARG A 284 -1.98 -16.71 -11.78
CA ARG A 284 -2.80 -17.57 -12.62
C ARG A 284 -3.65 -16.77 -13.60
N TYR A 285 -4.26 -15.69 -13.13
CA TYR A 285 -5.22 -14.88 -13.87
C TYR A 285 -4.86 -13.39 -13.77
N ASN A 286 -4.11 -12.87 -14.74
CA ASN A 286 -3.58 -11.49 -14.69
C ASN A 286 -4.66 -10.39 -14.57
N ARG A 287 -5.91 -10.69 -14.98
CA ARG A 287 -7.06 -9.78 -15.05
C ARG A 287 -8.14 -10.06 -14.00
N VAL A 288 -7.89 -10.95 -13.06
CA VAL A 288 -8.86 -11.21 -11.98
C VAL A 288 -9.09 -9.95 -11.15
N LYS A 289 -10.36 -9.69 -10.79
CA LYS A 289 -10.80 -8.47 -10.08
C LYS A 289 -10.61 -8.68 -8.58
N LEU A 290 -9.62 -8.00 -7.99
CA LEU A 290 -9.19 -8.26 -6.62
C LEU A 290 -9.37 -7.05 -5.70
N GLY A 291 -10.19 -7.22 -4.67
CA GLY A 291 -10.25 -6.33 -3.52
C GLY A 291 -9.52 -6.92 -2.33
N PHE A 292 -8.82 -6.10 -1.55
CA PHE A 292 -8.27 -6.48 -0.25
C PHE A 292 -8.72 -5.49 0.82
N PHE A 293 -9.08 -5.95 2.02
CA PHE A 293 -9.39 -5.06 3.14
C PHE A 293 -8.67 -5.49 4.41
N LEU A 294 -7.87 -4.60 5.02
CA LEU A 294 -7.17 -4.84 6.28
C LEU A 294 -8.04 -4.39 7.48
N HIS A 295 -8.36 -5.32 8.37
CA HIS A 295 -9.15 -5.03 9.57
C HIS A 295 -8.30 -4.63 10.78
N SER A 296 -7.02 -5.03 10.77
CA SER A 296 -6.03 -4.59 11.76
C SER A 296 -5.46 -3.19 11.43
N PRO A 297 -4.79 -2.53 12.38
CA PRO A 297 -4.00 -1.34 12.05
C PRO A 297 -2.90 -1.68 11.03
N PHE A 298 -2.44 -0.66 10.30
CA PHE A 298 -1.21 -0.75 9.52
C PHE A 298 -0.13 0.10 10.21
N PRO A 299 1.03 -0.46 10.58
CA PRO A 299 2.03 0.23 11.39
C PRO A 299 2.82 1.25 10.55
N SER A 300 3.44 2.22 11.22
CA SER A 300 4.33 3.20 10.58
C SER A 300 5.50 2.51 9.86
N SER A 301 6.10 3.18 8.87
CA SER A 301 7.22 2.63 8.11
C SER A 301 8.43 2.27 8.98
N GLU A 302 8.63 2.95 10.10
CA GLU A 302 9.68 2.64 11.08
C GLU A 302 9.47 1.30 11.79
N ILE A 303 8.21 0.96 12.10
CA ILE A 303 7.86 -0.33 12.71
C ILE A 303 7.80 -1.40 11.63
N TYR A 304 7.12 -1.12 10.51
CA TYR A 304 6.93 -2.07 9.41
C TYR A 304 8.26 -2.57 8.83
N ARG A 305 9.27 -1.70 8.71
CA ARG A 305 10.59 -2.08 8.16
C ARG A 305 11.34 -3.11 9.00
N THR A 306 10.96 -3.31 10.27
CA THR A 306 11.55 -4.37 11.11
C THR A 306 11.16 -5.78 10.65
N LEU A 307 10.08 -5.93 9.87
CA LEU A 307 9.66 -7.22 9.31
C LEU A 307 10.61 -7.66 8.17
N PRO A 308 11.25 -8.83 8.27
CA PRO A 308 12.19 -9.26 7.22
C PRO A 308 11.55 -9.53 5.85
N VAL A 309 10.26 -9.87 5.79
CA VAL A 309 9.49 -10.20 4.56
C VAL A 309 8.55 -9.07 4.13
N ARG A 310 8.89 -7.86 4.53
CA ARG A 310 8.13 -6.62 4.29
C ARG A 310 7.89 -6.35 2.80
N ASP A 311 8.86 -6.62 1.94
CA ASP A 311 8.74 -6.35 0.50
C ASP A 311 7.76 -7.32 -0.15
N GLU A 312 7.82 -8.60 0.20
CA GLU A 312 6.93 -9.64 -0.31
C GLU A 312 5.48 -9.38 0.08
N ILE A 313 5.23 -8.91 1.31
CA ILE A 313 3.88 -8.57 1.76
C ILE A 313 3.34 -7.33 1.03
N LEU A 314 4.14 -6.26 0.89
CA LEU A 314 3.70 -5.07 0.15
C LEU A 314 3.41 -5.39 -1.33
N LYS A 315 4.30 -6.15 -1.99
CA LYS A 315 4.07 -6.64 -3.36
C LYS A 315 2.85 -7.56 -3.44
N GLY A 316 2.63 -8.36 -2.40
CA GLY A 316 1.42 -9.13 -2.14
C GLY A 316 0.16 -8.30 -2.30
N LEU A 317 0.08 -7.22 -1.55
CA LEU A 317 -1.06 -6.30 -1.54
C LEU A 317 -1.21 -5.51 -2.85
N LEU A 318 -0.10 -5.08 -3.47
CA LEU A 318 -0.13 -4.31 -4.74
C LEU A 318 -0.61 -5.10 -5.96
N ASN A 319 -0.75 -6.42 -5.82
CA ASN A 319 -1.46 -7.25 -6.78
C ASN A 319 -3.00 -7.11 -6.66
N SER A 320 -3.54 -6.35 -5.71
CA SER A 320 -4.97 -5.99 -5.66
C SER A 320 -5.31 -4.81 -6.59
N ASP A 321 -6.57 -4.65 -6.96
CA ASP A 321 -7.09 -3.45 -7.65
C ASP A 321 -7.52 -2.37 -6.66
N LEU A 322 -8.10 -2.79 -5.53
CA LEU A 322 -8.53 -1.93 -4.45
C LEU A 322 -8.02 -2.45 -3.10
N ILE A 323 -7.40 -1.59 -2.30
CA ILE A 323 -6.95 -1.89 -0.93
C ILE A 323 -7.70 -0.99 0.04
N GLY A 324 -8.40 -1.59 1.00
CA GLY A 324 -9.20 -0.92 2.02
C GLY A 324 -8.53 -0.89 3.40
N PHE A 325 -8.67 0.25 4.08
CA PHE A 325 -8.30 0.45 5.48
C PHE A 325 -9.43 1.13 6.25
N HIS A 326 -9.46 0.95 7.57
CA HIS A 326 -10.45 1.61 8.42
C HIS A 326 -10.26 3.13 8.55
N THR A 327 -9.01 3.59 8.68
CA THR A 327 -8.71 5.00 8.95
C THR A 327 -7.71 5.56 7.94
N PHE A 328 -7.68 6.89 7.83
CA PHE A 328 -6.69 7.58 7.00
C PHE A 328 -5.27 7.32 7.50
N ASP A 329 -5.04 7.20 8.81
CA ASP A 329 -3.70 6.92 9.34
C ASP A 329 -3.14 5.58 8.89
N TYR A 330 -3.96 4.52 8.88
CA TYR A 330 -3.51 3.20 8.42
C TYR A 330 -3.18 3.23 6.92
N ALA A 331 -4.04 3.87 6.11
CA ALA A 331 -3.79 4.07 4.68
C ALA A 331 -2.52 4.91 4.44
N ARG A 332 -2.32 6.00 5.18
CA ARG A 332 -1.14 6.87 5.10
C ARG A 332 0.14 6.11 5.45
N HIS A 333 0.10 5.25 6.47
CA HIS A 333 1.25 4.42 6.82
C HIS A 333 1.58 3.39 5.73
N PHE A 334 0.58 2.74 5.13
CA PHE A 334 0.77 1.87 3.98
C PHE A 334 1.41 2.62 2.79
N LEU A 335 0.86 3.78 2.44
CA LEU A 335 1.39 4.65 1.37
C LEU A 335 2.84 5.09 1.65
N SER A 336 3.15 5.44 2.90
CA SER A 336 4.51 5.76 3.34
C SER A 336 5.46 4.58 3.14
N CYS A 337 5.03 3.35 3.45
CA CYS A 337 5.83 2.15 3.22
C CYS A 337 6.06 1.92 1.72
N CYS A 338 5.01 2.00 0.90
CA CYS A 338 5.14 1.89 -0.55
C CYS A 338 6.11 2.93 -1.14
N SER A 339 6.04 4.17 -0.66
CA SER A 339 6.90 5.23 -1.15
C SER A 339 8.35 5.08 -0.70
N ARG A 340 8.60 4.81 0.59
CA ARG A 340 9.97 4.69 1.11
C ARG A 340 10.69 3.42 0.64
N MET A 341 9.96 2.31 0.52
CA MET A 341 10.57 0.99 0.26
C MET A 341 10.52 0.57 -1.20
N MET A 342 9.57 1.10 -1.98
CA MET A 342 9.42 0.76 -3.40
C MET A 342 9.51 1.98 -4.33
N GLY A 343 9.74 3.18 -3.80
CA GLY A 343 9.83 4.40 -4.60
C GLY A 343 8.52 4.78 -5.30
N LEU A 344 7.38 4.27 -4.83
CA LEU A 344 6.08 4.52 -5.45
C LEU A 344 5.49 5.85 -4.98
N ASP A 345 5.10 6.69 -5.93
CA ASP A 345 4.31 7.88 -5.68
C ASP A 345 2.81 7.54 -5.71
N TYR A 346 2.03 8.28 -4.92
CA TYR A 346 0.58 8.21 -4.93
C TYR A 346 0.01 9.57 -5.23
N GLU A 347 -1.10 9.59 -5.94
CA GLU A 347 -1.80 10.81 -6.31
C GLU A 347 -3.26 10.74 -5.86
N SER A 348 -3.81 11.88 -5.46
CA SER A 348 -5.25 12.02 -5.24
C SER A 348 -5.89 12.51 -6.54
N LYS A 349 -6.61 11.63 -7.25
CA LYS A 349 -7.33 11.96 -8.48
C LYS A 349 -8.83 11.79 -8.26
N ARG A 350 -9.59 12.88 -8.48
CA ARG A 350 -11.06 12.90 -8.40
C ARG A 350 -11.61 12.33 -7.08
N GLY A 351 -10.96 12.63 -5.96
CA GLY A 351 -11.37 12.18 -4.63
C GLY A 351 -10.93 10.75 -4.26
N HIS A 352 -10.16 10.07 -5.11
CA HIS A 352 -9.58 8.76 -4.81
C HIS A 352 -8.06 8.85 -4.72
N ILE A 353 -7.47 8.07 -3.81
CA ILE A 353 -6.03 7.90 -3.71
C ILE A 353 -5.64 6.69 -4.56
N GLY A 354 -4.68 6.85 -5.46
CA GLY A 354 -4.19 5.78 -6.32
C GLY A 354 -2.67 5.75 -6.40
N LEU A 355 -2.11 4.54 -6.44
CA LEU A 355 -0.70 4.26 -6.72
C LEU A 355 -0.58 3.78 -8.17
N ASP A 356 0.34 4.35 -8.96
CA ASP A 356 0.73 3.71 -10.23
C ASP A 356 1.70 2.56 -9.91
N TYR A 357 1.30 1.36 -10.29
CA TYR A 357 2.09 0.15 -10.14
C TYR A 357 2.16 -0.59 -11.47
N PHE A 358 3.24 -0.34 -12.21
CA PHE A 358 3.50 -0.94 -13.52
C PHE A 358 2.36 -0.74 -14.53
N GLY A 359 1.81 0.48 -14.59
CA GLY A 359 0.76 0.88 -15.54
C GLY A 359 -0.66 0.48 -15.10
N ARG A 360 -0.78 -0.15 -13.92
CA ARG A 360 -2.03 -0.36 -13.20
C ARG A 360 -2.17 0.71 -12.12
N THR A 361 -3.38 1.19 -11.92
CA THR A 361 -3.69 2.01 -10.75
C THR A 361 -4.20 1.10 -9.63
N VAL A 362 -3.48 1.04 -8.52
CA VAL A 362 -3.95 0.39 -7.29
C VAL A 362 -4.63 1.45 -6.43
N TYR A 363 -5.95 1.33 -6.27
CA TYR A 363 -6.74 2.30 -5.53
C TYR A 363 -6.71 2.02 -4.03
N ILE A 364 -6.72 3.08 -3.23
CA ILE A 364 -6.78 3.01 -1.76
C ILE A 364 -8.13 3.55 -1.29
N LYS A 365 -8.86 2.73 -0.54
CA LYS A 365 -10.12 3.08 0.09
C LYS A 365 -9.94 3.22 1.59
N ILE A 366 -10.47 4.31 2.14
CA ILE A 366 -10.60 4.48 3.59
C ILE A 366 -12.09 4.38 3.92
N LEU A 367 -12.45 3.37 4.69
CA LEU A 367 -13.84 3.07 5.01
C LEU A 367 -13.94 2.34 6.35
N PRO A 368 -14.32 3.04 7.44
CA PRO A 368 -14.66 2.41 8.71
C PRO A 368 -15.76 1.36 8.52
N VAL A 369 -15.60 0.19 9.12
CA VAL A 369 -16.66 -0.83 9.09
C VAL A 369 -17.71 -0.52 10.15
N GLY A 370 -18.98 -0.71 9.79
CA GLY A 370 -20.14 -0.51 10.65
C GLY A 370 -20.61 -1.76 11.37
N ILE A 371 -21.80 -1.67 11.95
CA ILE A 371 -22.53 -2.78 12.58
C ILE A 371 -23.89 -2.98 11.90
N HIS A 372 -24.49 -4.15 12.05
CA HIS A 372 -25.85 -4.38 11.57
C HIS A 372 -26.88 -3.87 12.59
N MET A 373 -27.59 -2.79 12.25
CA MET A 373 -28.58 -2.13 13.13
C MET A 373 -29.74 -3.05 13.52
N GLY A 374 -30.48 -3.57 12.53
CA GLY A 374 -31.70 -4.35 12.76
C GLY A 374 -31.51 -5.63 13.59
N ARG A 375 -30.32 -6.26 13.54
CA ARG A 375 -29.99 -7.43 14.36
C ARG A 375 -29.78 -7.09 15.84
N LEU A 376 -29.19 -5.93 16.13
CA LEU A 376 -29.07 -5.49 17.52
C LEU A 376 -30.42 -5.10 18.08
N GLU A 377 -31.23 -4.39 17.29
CA GLU A 377 -32.60 -4.02 17.63
C GLU A 377 -33.48 -5.25 17.91
N SER A 378 -33.40 -6.29 17.06
CA SER A 378 -34.16 -7.53 17.28
C SER A 378 -33.76 -8.25 18.56
N VAL A 379 -32.45 -8.30 18.87
CA VAL A 379 -31.93 -8.94 20.09
C VAL A 379 -32.32 -8.16 21.34
N LEU A 380 -32.37 -6.83 21.27
CA LEU A 380 -32.82 -5.98 22.38
C LEU A 380 -34.29 -6.24 22.75
N ASN A 381 -35.11 -6.61 21.77
CA ASN A 381 -36.54 -6.87 21.95
C ASN A 381 -36.87 -8.30 22.41
N LEU A 382 -35.88 -9.18 22.58
CA LEU A 382 -36.14 -10.54 23.06
C LEU A 382 -36.61 -10.53 24.53
N PRO A 383 -37.60 -11.37 24.90
CA PRO A 383 -38.06 -11.48 26.28
C PRO A 383 -36.95 -11.77 27.30
N ILE A 384 -35.99 -12.63 26.92
CA ILE A 384 -34.84 -12.97 27.77
C ILE A 384 -33.90 -11.77 27.99
N THR A 385 -33.72 -10.92 26.98
CA THR A 385 -32.95 -9.67 27.11
C THR A 385 -33.63 -8.71 28.06
N LEU A 386 -34.95 -8.53 27.91
CA LEU A 386 -35.76 -7.66 28.77
C LEU A 386 -35.73 -8.12 30.22
N GLN A 387 -35.85 -9.43 30.47
CA GLN A 387 -35.74 -10.02 31.80
C GLN A 387 -34.36 -9.74 32.42
N LYS A 388 -33.28 -9.90 31.63
CA LYS A 388 -31.92 -9.63 32.10
C LYS A 388 -31.69 -8.15 32.42
N VAL A 389 -32.26 -7.26 31.62
CA VAL A 389 -32.22 -5.82 31.89
C VAL A 389 -32.89 -5.50 33.24
N LYS A 390 -34.04 -6.10 33.55
CA LYS A 390 -34.70 -5.93 34.86
C LYS A 390 -33.81 -6.42 36.01
N GLU A 391 -33.20 -7.60 35.87
CA GLU A 391 -32.26 -8.14 36.85
C GLU A 391 -31.08 -7.19 37.12
N ILE A 392 -30.47 -6.65 36.05
CA ILE A 392 -29.34 -5.70 36.15
C ILE A 392 -29.81 -4.40 36.82
N ALA A 393 -30.99 -3.89 36.46
CA ALA A 393 -31.55 -2.66 37.03
C ALA A 393 -31.83 -2.78 38.53
N GLU A 394 -32.36 -3.92 38.99
CA GLU A 394 -32.59 -4.20 40.41
C GLU A 394 -31.25 -4.36 41.15
N ARG A 395 -30.33 -5.16 40.61
CA ARG A 395 -29.03 -5.44 41.24
C ARG A 395 -28.17 -4.20 41.46
N TYR A 396 -28.19 -3.27 40.51
CA TYR A 396 -27.39 -2.05 40.56
C TYR A 396 -28.22 -0.79 40.79
N LYS A 397 -29.41 -0.94 41.40
CA LYS A 397 -30.27 0.19 41.75
C LYS A 397 -29.49 1.23 42.58
N GLY A 398 -29.58 2.49 42.16
CA GLY A 398 -28.90 3.62 42.80
C GLY A 398 -27.40 3.74 42.50
N LYS A 399 -26.81 2.82 41.73
CA LYS A 399 -25.39 2.84 41.37
C LYS A 399 -25.19 3.27 39.91
N LYS A 400 -24.03 3.85 39.61
CA LYS A 400 -23.54 4.14 38.26
C LYS A 400 -22.87 2.90 37.68
N VAL A 401 -23.30 2.47 36.51
CA VAL A 401 -22.80 1.26 35.84
C VAL A 401 -21.87 1.65 34.70
N ILE A 402 -20.61 1.24 34.78
CA ILE A 402 -19.62 1.34 33.73
C ILE A 402 -19.45 -0.04 33.10
N VAL A 403 -19.43 -0.13 31.77
CA VAL A 403 -19.18 -1.40 31.07
C VAL A 403 -17.92 -1.34 30.24
N GLY A 404 -17.11 -2.39 30.35
CA GLY A 404 -15.99 -2.68 29.44
C GLY A 404 -16.18 -4.07 28.85
N ILE A 405 -16.06 -4.20 27.53
CA ILE A 405 -16.12 -5.50 26.84
C ILE A 405 -14.93 -5.61 25.92
N ASP A 406 -14.03 -6.53 26.21
CA ASP A 406 -12.76 -6.67 25.50
C ASP A 406 -12.40 -8.14 25.35
N ASP A 407 -11.59 -8.45 24.34
CA ASP A 407 -10.97 -9.77 24.24
C ASP A 407 -9.80 -9.85 25.23
N MET A 408 -9.51 -11.05 25.76
CA MET A 408 -8.31 -11.24 26.57
C MET A 408 -7.05 -11.13 25.69
N ASP A 409 -6.50 -9.92 25.61
CA ASP A 409 -5.35 -9.55 24.80
C ASP A 409 -4.67 -8.30 25.40
N ILE A 410 -3.34 -8.26 25.41
CA ILE A 410 -2.52 -7.16 25.95
C ILE A 410 -2.87 -5.80 25.33
N PHE A 411 -3.27 -5.77 24.05
CA PHE A 411 -3.53 -4.54 23.32
C PHE A 411 -4.87 -3.91 23.71
N LYS A 412 -5.73 -4.64 24.43
CA LYS A 412 -7.02 -4.13 24.89
C LYS A 412 -6.94 -3.25 26.13
N GLY A 413 -5.78 -3.16 26.79
CA GLY A 413 -5.57 -2.22 27.89
C GLY A 413 -6.47 -2.45 29.10
N ILE A 414 -6.90 -3.71 29.33
CA ILE A 414 -7.80 -4.06 30.45
C ILE A 414 -7.15 -3.67 31.79
N SER A 415 -5.86 -3.97 31.99
CA SER A 415 -5.12 -3.57 33.18
C SER A 415 -5.13 -2.06 33.39
N LEU A 416 -4.84 -1.27 32.34
CA LEU A 416 -4.87 0.20 32.40
C LEU A 416 -6.25 0.74 32.78
N LYS A 417 -7.31 0.10 32.28
CA LYS A 417 -8.70 0.44 32.63
C LYS A 417 -8.96 0.24 34.13
N LEU A 418 -8.52 -0.90 34.65
CA LEU A 418 -8.70 -1.24 36.06
C LEU A 418 -7.89 -0.31 36.96
N LEU A 419 -6.66 0.03 36.57
CA LEU A 419 -5.82 1.00 37.30
C LEU A 419 -6.47 2.39 37.32
N ALA A 420 -7.05 2.85 36.22
CA ALA A 420 -7.78 4.12 36.18
C ALA A 420 -9.03 4.08 37.09
N PHE A 421 -9.72 2.95 37.14
CA PHE A 421 -10.86 2.78 38.05
C PHE A 421 -10.43 2.73 39.52
N GLU A 422 -9.29 2.11 39.83
CA GLU A 422 -8.69 2.15 41.17
C GLU A 422 -8.29 3.58 41.57
N TYR A 423 -7.67 4.33 40.64
CA TYR A 423 -7.32 5.73 40.84
C TYR A 423 -8.55 6.59 41.13
N LEU A 424 -9.62 6.39 40.35
CA LEU A 424 -10.93 7.04 40.53
C LEU A 424 -11.48 6.83 41.95
N LEU A 425 -11.50 5.58 42.43
CA LEU A 425 -12.05 5.25 43.75
C LEU A 425 -11.21 5.83 44.89
N ASN A 426 -9.89 5.93 44.72
CA ASN A 426 -9.00 6.56 45.70
C ASN A 426 -9.27 8.07 45.84
N HIS A 427 -9.43 8.77 44.72
CA HIS A 427 -9.51 10.24 44.70
C HIS A 427 -10.93 10.78 44.83
N HIS A 428 -11.94 9.94 44.60
CA HIS A 428 -13.34 10.29 44.77
C HIS A 428 -14.06 9.32 45.73
N PRO A 429 -13.85 9.43 47.06
CA PRO A 429 -14.47 8.56 48.05
C PRO A 429 -16.02 8.54 47.97
N VAL A 430 -16.63 9.63 47.51
CA VAL A 430 -18.09 9.74 47.30
C VAL A 430 -18.63 8.72 46.29
N LEU A 431 -17.80 8.23 45.37
CA LEU A 431 -18.18 7.22 44.38
C LEU A 431 -18.09 5.80 44.93
N GLN A 432 -17.37 5.55 46.03
CA GLN A 432 -17.28 4.22 46.63
C GLN A 432 -18.67 3.75 47.09
N GLY A 433 -19.05 2.52 46.73
CA GLY A 433 -20.42 2.00 46.95
C GLY A 433 -21.46 2.45 45.92
N ASN A 434 -21.18 3.52 45.19
CA ASN A 434 -22.12 4.16 44.25
C ASN A 434 -21.76 3.95 42.77
N ILE A 435 -20.60 3.36 42.46
CA ILE A 435 -20.18 3.04 41.08
C ILE A 435 -19.76 1.57 40.96
N VAL A 436 -20.01 0.95 39.81
CA VAL A 436 -19.56 -0.41 39.50
C VAL A 436 -18.99 -0.46 38.08
N LEU A 437 -17.86 -1.14 37.92
CA LEU A 437 -17.28 -1.49 36.62
C LEU A 437 -17.58 -2.96 36.32
N ILE A 438 -18.35 -3.21 35.27
CA ILE A 438 -18.61 -4.54 34.74
C ILE A 438 -17.66 -4.78 33.56
N GLN A 439 -16.64 -5.60 33.78
CA GLN A 439 -15.69 -5.98 32.73
C GLN A 439 -16.03 -7.37 32.23
N ILE A 440 -16.51 -7.45 30.99
CA ILE A 440 -16.73 -8.70 30.27
C ILE A 440 -15.49 -9.01 29.44
N VAL A 441 -14.96 -10.20 29.61
CA VAL A 441 -13.78 -10.67 28.89
C VAL A 441 -14.22 -11.75 27.90
N ASN A 442 -14.05 -11.49 26.60
CA ASN A 442 -14.23 -12.51 25.58
C ASN A 442 -13.03 -13.48 25.59
N PRO A 443 -13.22 -14.73 25.13
CA PRO A 443 -12.17 -15.73 25.07
C PRO A 443 -10.92 -15.23 24.32
N GLU A 444 -9.75 -15.72 24.76
CA GLU A 444 -8.47 -15.46 24.10
C GLU A 444 -8.48 -15.90 22.63
N ARG A 445 -7.94 -15.07 21.73
CA ARG A 445 -7.85 -15.38 20.30
C ARG A 445 -6.59 -16.17 19.94
N SER A 446 -5.67 -16.30 20.88
CA SER A 446 -4.42 -17.04 20.76
C SER A 446 -3.90 -17.37 22.15
N SER A 447 -3.08 -18.41 22.25
CA SER A 447 -2.33 -18.74 23.46
C SER A 447 -0.93 -18.13 23.39
N GLY A 448 -0.38 -17.77 24.55
CA GLY A 448 0.96 -17.20 24.64
C GLY A 448 1.24 -16.61 26.02
N LYS A 449 2.52 -16.33 26.31
CA LYS A 449 2.95 -15.71 27.56
C LYS A 449 2.29 -14.35 27.78
N ASP A 450 2.20 -13.54 26.73
CA ASP A 450 1.62 -12.20 26.82
C ASP A 450 0.13 -12.22 27.24
N VAL A 451 -0.65 -13.15 26.69
CA VAL A 451 -2.06 -13.32 27.04
C VAL A 451 -2.21 -13.84 28.48
N GLN A 452 -1.38 -14.79 28.88
CA GLN A 452 -1.35 -15.29 30.25
C GLN A 452 -0.98 -14.20 31.26
N GLU A 453 -0.04 -13.33 30.89
CA GLU A 453 0.38 -12.20 31.72
C GLU A 453 -0.71 -11.15 31.84
N ALA A 454 -1.36 -10.77 30.73
CA ALA A 454 -2.53 -9.87 30.75
C ALA A 454 -3.65 -10.44 31.63
N LYS A 455 -3.91 -11.76 31.54
CA LYS A 455 -4.90 -12.43 32.37
C LYS A 455 -4.49 -12.35 33.84
N ARG A 456 -3.27 -12.74 34.18
CA ARG A 456 -2.73 -12.70 35.55
C ARG A 456 -2.85 -11.30 36.15
N GLU A 457 -2.38 -10.29 35.44
CA GLU A 457 -2.41 -8.89 35.86
C GLU A 457 -3.86 -8.41 36.08
N THR A 458 -4.76 -8.70 35.15
CA THR A 458 -6.19 -8.37 35.25
C THR A 458 -6.79 -8.92 36.54
N TYR A 459 -6.61 -10.21 36.81
CA TYR A 459 -7.18 -10.86 38.01
C TYR A 459 -6.59 -10.28 39.31
N LEU A 460 -5.28 -10.02 39.34
CA LEU A 460 -4.61 -9.42 40.50
C LEU A 460 -5.17 -8.03 40.82
N ILE A 461 -5.32 -7.17 39.81
CA ILE A 461 -5.85 -5.82 40.00
C ILE A 461 -7.32 -5.87 40.42
N VAL A 462 -8.14 -6.73 39.80
CA VAL A 462 -9.56 -6.91 40.19
C VAL A 462 -9.70 -7.32 41.66
N ASN A 463 -8.93 -8.32 42.10
CA ASN A 463 -8.95 -8.77 43.49
C ASN A 463 -8.52 -7.65 44.44
N ARG A 464 -7.42 -6.96 44.13
CA ARG A 464 -6.93 -5.81 44.91
C ARG A 464 -8.00 -4.72 45.08
N ILE A 465 -8.68 -4.33 44.01
CA ILE A 465 -9.73 -3.31 44.06
C ILE A 465 -10.91 -3.79 44.91
N ASN A 466 -11.37 -5.02 44.69
CA ASN A 466 -12.53 -5.56 45.41
C ASN A 466 -12.26 -5.79 46.90
N GLU A 467 -11.05 -6.20 47.28
CA GLU A 467 -10.65 -6.33 48.69
C GLU A 467 -10.56 -4.97 49.39
N ARG A 468 -10.07 -3.95 48.69
CA ARG A 468 -9.84 -2.61 49.26
C ARG A 468 -11.11 -1.76 49.35
N PHE A 469 -11.97 -1.79 48.34
CA PHE A 469 -13.13 -0.90 48.23
C PHE A 469 -14.48 -1.63 48.25
N GLY A 470 -14.47 -2.97 48.28
CA GLY A 470 -15.69 -3.77 48.32
C GLY A 470 -16.24 -3.99 49.72
N SER A 471 -17.46 -4.50 49.78
CA SER A 471 -18.14 -4.99 50.98
C SER A 471 -18.92 -6.28 50.63
N PRO A 472 -19.49 -7.01 51.60
CA PRO A 472 -20.17 -8.28 51.31
C PRO A 472 -21.26 -8.18 50.22
N ASP A 473 -21.99 -7.06 50.16
CA ASP A 473 -23.07 -6.81 49.20
C ASP A 473 -22.65 -5.92 48.01
N TYR A 474 -21.38 -5.53 47.92
CA TYR A 474 -20.88 -4.61 46.90
C TYR A 474 -19.48 -4.98 46.41
N LYS A 475 -19.37 -5.25 45.10
CA LYS A 475 -18.10 -5.38 44.40
C LYS A 475 -17.93 -4.20 43.44
N PRO A 476 -16.92 -3.33 43.65
CA PRO A 476 -16.63 -2.24 42.72
C PRO A 476 -16.33 -2.72 41.30
N VAL A 477 -15.70 -3.90 41.15
CA VAL A 477 -15.40 -4.49 39.85
C VAL A 477 -16.00 -5.89 39.74
N VAL A 478 -16.85 -6.08 38.74
CA VAL A 478 -17.45 -7.38 38.38
C VAL A 478 -16.78 -7.88 37.11
N LEU A 479 -15.89 -8.86 37.27
CA LEU A 479 -15.23 -9.53 36.14
C LEU A 479 -16.06 -10.72 35.68
N ILE A 480 -16.47 -10.73 34.41
CA ILE A 480 -17.17 -11.83 33.75
C ILE A 480 -16.21 -12.47 32.74
N ASP A 481 -15.46 -13.48 33.20
CA ASP A 481 -14.56 -14.30 32.37
C ASP A 481 -15.25 -15.60 31.97
N ARG A 482 -16.26 -15.47 31.10
CA ARG A 482 -16.94 -16.61 30.45
C ARG A 482 -17.49 -16.16 29.10
N PRO A 483 -17.78 -17.10 28.17
CA PRO A 483 -18.60 -16.78 27.02
C PRO A 483 -19.93 -16.12 27.45
N VAL A 484 -20.19 -14.93 26.93
CA VAL A 484 -21.42 -14.17 27.18
C VAL A 484 -22.20 -14.08 25.88
N ALA A 485 -23.45 -14.52 25.90
CA ALA A 485 -24.33 -14.48 24.76
C ALA A 485 -24.67 -13.04 24.35
N ARG A 486 -25.05 -12.85 23.08
CA ARG A 486 -25.35 -11.52 22.51
C ARG A 486 -26.45 -10.80 23.27
N TRP A 487 -27.55 -11.49 23.59
CA TRP A 487 -28.67 -10.94 24.35
C TRP A 487 -28.24 -10.42 25.74
N GLU A 488 -27.32 -11.13 26.40
CA GLU A 488 -26.81 -10.73 27.71
C GLU A 488 -25.88 -9.51 27.59
N LYS A 489 -25.00 -9.46 26.58
CA LYS A 489 -24.18 -8.26 26.30
C LYS A 489 -25.03 -7.04 25.99
N SER A 490 -26.07 -7.20 25.17
CA SER A 490 -27.03 -6.14 24.85
C SER A 490 -27.73 -5.61 26.11
N ALA A 491 -28.10 -6.48 27.05
CA ALA A 491 -28.67 -6.07 28.33
C ALA A 491 -27.70 -5.22 29.16
N TYR A 492 -26.42 -5.61 29.25
CA TYR A 492 -25.40 -4.79 29.91
C TYR A 492 -25.18 -3.44 29.23
N TYR A 493 -25.12 -3.41 27.89
CA TYR A 493 -24.99 -2.16 27.14
C TYR A 493 -26.17 -1.22 27.40
N SER A 494 -27.41 -1.72 27.34
CA SER A 494 -28.60 -0.90 27.57
C SER A 494 -28.63 -0.30 28.97
N MET A 495 -28.11 -1.01 29.98
CA MET A 495 -28.13 -0.54 31.37
C MET A 495 -26.94 0.34 31.75
N ALA A 496 -25.80 0.26 31.07
CA ALA A 496 -24.61 1.01 31.44
C ALA A 496 -24.74 2.53 31.23
N ASP A 497 -24.43 3.31 32.26
CA ASP A 497 -24.33 4.78 32.21
C ASP A 497 -23.18 5.25 31.32
N CYS A 498 -22.10 4.46 31.23
CA CYS A 498 -20.97 4.73 30.37
C CYS A 498 -20.30 3.43 29.88
N CYS A 499 -19.87 3.42 28.62
CA CYS A 499 -19.03 2.37 28.06
C CYS A 499 -17.60 2.88 27.88
N ILE A 500 -16.62 2.09 28.34
CA ILE A 500 -15.19 2.40 28.28
C ILE A 500 -14.44 1.39 27.41
N VAL A 501 -13.77 1.92 26.38
CA VAL A 501 -12.95 1.19 25.42
C VAL A 501 -11.59 1.89 25.31
N ASN A 502 -10.67 1.55 26.19
CA ASN A 502 -9.36 2.20 26.33
C ASN A 502 -8.21 1.31 25.84
N ALA A 503 -8.42 0.57 24.75
CA ALA A 503 -7.37 -0.24 24.13
C ALA A 503 -6.16 0.61 23.72
N VAL A 504 -4.95 0.10 23.96
CA VAL A 504 -3.69 0.80 23.59
C VAL A 504 -3.51 0.85 22.08
N ARG A 505 -3.93 -0.20 21.38
CA ARG A 505 -4.04 -0.26 19.92
C ARG A 505 -5.16 -1.22 19.54
N ASP A 506 -5.99 -0.81 18.59
CA ASP A 506 -7.01 -1.66 18.02
C ASP A 506 -7.32 -1.20 16.60
N GLY A 507 -7.66 -2.13 15.70
CA GLY A 507 -8.04 -1.85 14.32
C GLY A 507 -9.36 -1.07 14.26
N MET A 508 -10.48 -1.76 14.05
CA MET A 508 -11.80 -1.19 14.34
C MET A 508 -12.39 -1.84 15.58
N ASN A 509 -12.79 -1.03 16.56
CA ASN A 509 -13.53 -1.51 17.73
C ASN A 509 -15.02 -1.22 17.56
N LEU A 510 -15.84 -2.27 17.51
CA LEU A 510 -17.29 -2.16 17.30
C LEU A 510 -18.11 -2.14 18.60
N VAL A 511 -17.46 -2.28 19.77
CA VAL A 511 -18.14 -2.22 21.08
C VAL A 511 -18.84 -0.88 21.29
N PRO A 512 -18.22 0.29 21.01
CA PRO A 512 -18.91 1.57 21.14
C PRO A 512 -20.16 1.66 20.25
N TYR A 513 -20.10 1.11 19.04
CA TYR A 513 -21.21 1.17 18.08
C TYR A 513 -22.38 0.32 18.60
N LYS A 514 -22.10 -0.89 19.07
CA LYS A 514 -23.10 -1.77 19.69
C LYS A 514 -23.74 -1.10 20.91
N TYR A 515 -22.93 -0.47 21.76
CA TYR A 515 -23.40 0.27 22.93
C TYR A 515 -24.34 1.42 22.53
N ILE A 516 -23.96 2.24 21.55
CA ILE A 516 -24.78 3.37 21.06
C ILE A 516 -26.17 2.88 20.63
N VAL A 517 -26.24 1.80 19.84
CA VAL A 517 -27.53 1.23 19.38
C VAL A 517 -28.35 0.69 20.54
N CYS A 518 -27.73 -0.05 21.46
CA CYS A 518 -28.41 -0.55 22.66
C CYS A 518 -28.93 0.56 23.60
N ARG A 519 -28.35 1.76 23.51
CA ARG A 519 -28.75 2.95 24.27
C ARG A 519 -29.77 3.85 23.56
N GLN A 520 -30.10 3.58 22.30
CA GLN A 520 -31.24 4.21 21.63
C GLN A 520 -32.56 3.86 22.35
N HIS A 521 -32.57 2.73 23.08
CA HIS A 521 -33.73 2.11 23.72
C HIS A 521 -34.79 1.64 22.71
N SER A 522 -35.53 0.59 23.06
CA SER A 522 -36.70 0.14 22.32
C SER A 522 -37.97 0.67 23.00
N PRO A 523 -39.06 0.95 22.26
CA PRO A 523 -40.33 1.43 22.81
C PRO A 523 -40.86 0.59 23.99
N TYR A 524 -40.57 -0.71 24.01
CA TYR A 524 -40.96 -1.62 25.10
C TYR A 524 -40.19 -1.38 26.42
N PHE A 525 -39.02 -0.74 26.38
CA PHE A 525 -38.27 -0.33 27.57
C PHE A 525 -38.85 0.93 28.21
N ASP A 526 -39.52 1.78 27.43
CA ASP A 526 -40.15 3.00 27.91
C ASP A 526 -41.41 2.67 28.73
N GLU A 527 -42.06 1.52 28.51
CA GLU A 527 -43.17 1.02 29.33
C GLU A 527 -42.73 0.52 30.72
N ILE A 528 -41.48 0.07 30.87
CA ILE A 528 -40.96 -0.48 32.15
C ILE A 528 -40.48 0.63 33.09
N LYS A 529 -40.22 1.84 32.56
CA LYS A 529 -39.77 3.00 33.34
C LYS A 529 -40.85 4.07 33.22
N GLU A 530 -41.55 4.38 34.30
CA GLU A 530 -42.70 5.32 34.39
C GLU A 530 -42.47 6.75 33.82
N HIS A 531 -41.27 7.07 33.32
CA HIS A 531 -40.94 8.33 32.66
C HIS A 531 -40.00 8.11 31.45
N GLU A 532 -40.31 8.81 30.34
CA GLU A 532 -39.43 8.98 29.17
C GLU A 532 -38.07 9.53 29.64
N LYS A 533 -37.06 8.67 29.76
CA LYS A 533 -35.68 9.13 30.03
C LYS A 533 -35.03 9.57 28.72
N PRO A 534 -34.24 10.65 28.73
CA PRO A 534 -33.50 11.07 27.55
C PRO A 534 -32.50 9.98 27.13
N ARG A 535 -32.38 9.77 25.82
CA ARG A 535 -31.46 8.79 25.25
C ARG A 535 -30.02 9.27 25.39
N THR A 536 -29.18 8.48 26.03
CA THR A 536 -27.80 8.87 26.38
C THR A 536 -26.83 7.70 26.16
N SER A 537 -25.67 7.95 25.56
CA SER A 537 -24.62 6.95 25.35
C SER A 537 -23.25 7.54 25.64
N MET A 538 -22.85 7.57 26.91
CA MET A 538 -21.56 8.13 27.28
C MET A 538 -20.43 7.16 26.97
N LEU A 539 -19.44 7.66 26.24
CA LEU A 539 -18.33 6.88 25.72
C LEU A 539 -17.00 7.47 26.18
N VAL A 540 -16.17 6.64 26.82
CA VAL A 540 -14.76 6.91 27.06
C VAL A 540 -13.98 6.01 26.11
N VAL A 541 -13.30 6.59 25.12
CA VAL A 541 -12.63 5.84 24.05
C VAL A 541 -11.18 6.23 23.94
N SER A 542 -10.31 5.25 23.73
CA SER A 542 -8.91 5.51 23.41
C SER A 542 -8.79 6.29 22.10
N GLU A 543 -7.85 7.22 22.02
CA GLU A 543 -7.51 7.90 20.75
C GLU A 543 -6.80 6.97 19.74
N PHE A 544 -6.40 5.77 20.18
CA PHE A 544 -5.57 4.85 19.42
C PHE A 544 -6.35 3.69 18.76
N ILE A 545 -7.68 3.75 18.77
CA ILE A 545 -8.59 2.79 18.14
C ILE A 545 -9.28 3.39 16.91
N GLY A 546 -9.51 2.60 15.87
CA GLY A 546 -10.01 3.11 14.58
C GLY A 546 -11.43 3.67 14.58
N CYS A 547 -12.24 3.42 15.60
CA CYS A 547 -13.56 4.03 15.73
C CYS A 547 -13.52 5.45 16.34
N SER A 548 -12.40 5.84 16.96
CA SER A 548 -12.28 7.12 17.68
C SER A 548 -12.46 8.36 16.79
N PRO A 549 -11.90 8.41 15.55
CA PRO A 549 -12.13 9.51 14.63
C PRO A 549 -13.60 9.67 14.23
N SER A 550 -14.34 8.55 14.13
CA SER A 550 -15.75 8.50 13.73
C SER A 550 -16.72 9.01 14.81
N LEU A 551 -16.38 8.84 16.10
CA LEU A 551 -17.29 9.11 17.22
C LEU A 551 -17.00 10.48 17.86
N SER A 552 -17.32 11.56 17.14
CA SER A 552 -17.01 12.95 17.55
C SER A 552 -17.53 13.38 18.93
N GLY A 553 -18.60 12.76 19.45
CA GLY A 553 -19.13 13.05 20.79
C GLY A 553 -18.48 12.25 21.93
N ALA A 554 -17.52 11.37 21.65
CA ALA A 554 -16.90 10.52 22.67
C ALA A 554 -15.81 11.29 23.44
N ILE A 555 -15.60 10.93 24.71
CA ILE A 555 -14.52 11.47 25.53
C ILE A 555 -13.27 10.67 25.18
N ARG A 556 -12.35 11.30 24.43
CA ARG A 556 -11.11 10.67 23.98
C ARG A 556 -10.08 10.70 25.10
N VAL A 557 -9.41 9.57 25.29
CA VAL A 557 -8.37 9.42 26.33
C VAL A 557 -7.12 8.79 25.73
N ASN A 558 -5.99 9.18 26.31
CA ASN A 558 -4.77 8.42 26.16
C ASN A 558 -4.78 7.33 27.25
N PRO A 559 -4.83 6.02 26.90
CA PRO A 559 -5.01 4.97 27.89
C PRO A 559 -3.81 4.79 28.84
N TRP A 560 -2.64 5.33 28.49
CA TRP A 560 -1.45 5.33 29.35
C TRP A 560 -1.52 6.40 30.45
N ASP A 561 -2.36 7.41 30.29
CA ASP A 561 -2.62 8.43 31.30
C ASP A 561 -3.80 8.00 32.18
N ILE A 562 -3.46 7.28 33.25
CA ILE A 562 -4.40 6.72 34.22
C ILE A 562 -5.30 7.80 34.85
N GLU A 563 -4.73 8.97 35.14
CA GLU A 563 -5.45 10.09 35.75
C GLU A 563 -6.47 10.67 34.77
N SER A 564 -6.05 10.91 33.52
CA SER A 564 -6.95 11.39 32.47
C SER A 564 -8.10 10.41 32.19
N VAL A 565 -7.83 9.10 32.17
CA VAL A 565 -8.88 8.07 32.01
C VAL A 565 -9.86 8.11 33.19
N ALA A 566 -9.37 8.22 34.42
CA ALA A 566 -10.23 8.35 35.61
C ALA A 566 -11.09 9.63 35.53
N GLY A 567 -10.48 10.77 35.17
CA GLY A 567 -11.19 12.03 34.99
C GLY A 567 -12.24 11.98 33.88
N ALA A 568 -11.98 11.25 32.80
CA ALA A 568 -12.94 11.02 31.72
C ALA A 568 -14.14 10.18 32.16
N ILE A 569 -13.92 9.14 32.99
CA ILE A 569 -15.00 8.36 33.60
C ILE A 569 -15.86 9.25 34.51
N THR A 570 -15.23 10.07 35.37
CA THR A 570 -15.94 11.04 36.22
C THR A 570 -16.76 11.99 35.37
N SER A 571 -16.15 12.60 34.35
CA SER A 571 -16.83 13.51 33.43
C SER A 571 -18.03 12.85 32.76
N ALA A 572 -17.89 11.61 32.28
CA ALA A 572 -18.97 10.86 31.65
C ALA A 572 -20.20 10.69 32.57
N ILE A 573 -19.98 10.33 33.84
CA ILE A 573 -21.08 10.06 34.78
C ILE A 573 -21.70 11.32 35.38
N THR A 574 -20.92 12.40 35.56
CA THR A 574 -21.39 13.68 36.13
C THR A 574 -21.91 14.68 35.10
N MET A 575 -21.74 14.41 33.80
CA MET A 575 -22.20 15.28 32.72
C MET A 575 -23.70 15.56 32.82
N LYS A 576 -24.11 16.78 32.46
CA LYS A 576 -25.51 17.19 32.44
C LYS A 576 -26.28 16.46 31.34
N GLU A 577 -27.52 16.06 31.62
CA GLU A 577 -28.34 15.25 30.70
C GLU A 577 -28.51 15.85 29.28
N PRO A 578 -28.72 17.17 29.08
CA PRO A 578 -28.83 17.73 27.73
C PRO A 578 -27.58 17.51 26.87
N GLU A 579 -26.39 17.62 27.46
CA GLU A 579 -25.13 17.38 26.76
C GLU A 579 -24.97 15.89 26.42
N LYS A 580 -25.36 14.99 27.34
CA LYS A 580 -25.34 13.54 27.08
C LYS A 580 -26.25 13.16 25.91
N GLN A 581 -27.42 13.78 25.83
CA GLN A 581 -28.37 13.55 24.73
C GLN A 581 -27.81 14.03 23.39
N LEU A 582 -27.26 15.24 23.33
CA LEU A 582 -26.65 15.76 22.11
C LEU A 582 -25.47 14.89 21.62
N ARG A 583 -24.66 14.34 22.53
CA ARG A 583 -23.59 13.40 22.18
C ARG A 583 -24.15 12.11 21.62
N HIS A 584 -25.17 11.56 22.27
CA HIS A 584 -25.86 10.35 21.80
C HIS A 584 -26.46 10.53 20.40
N GLU A 585 -27.17 11.63 20.15
CA GLU A 585 -27.77 11.90 18.85
C GLU A 585 -26.72 12.00 17.73
N LYS A 586 -25.57 12.64 18.01
CA LYS A 586 -24.43 12.68 17.08
C LYS A 586 -23.88 11.29 16.79
N HIS A 587 -23.67 10.49 17.82
CA HIS A 587 -23.17 9.12 17.69
C HIS A 587 -24.13 8.23 16.91
N TYR A 588 -25.41 8.23 17.30
CA TYR A 588 -26.43 7.39 16.68
C TYR A 588 -26.62 7.74 15.21
N ARG A 589 -26.65 9.03 14.85
CA ARG A 589 -26.75 9.48 13.45
C ARG A 589 -25.60 8.95 12.59
N TYR A 590 -24.38 8.93 13.12
CA TYR A 590 -23.23 8.39 12.39
C TYR A 590 -23.36 6.88 12.21
N VAL A 591 -23.59 6.16 13.32
CA VAL A 591 -23.66 4.69 13.31
C VAL A 591 -24.81 4.16 12.46
N SER A 592 -25.96 4.85 12.45
CA SER A 592 -27.12 4.46 11.64
C SER A 592 -26.96 4.70 10.14
N SER A 593 -26.07 5.60 9.73
CA SER A 593 -25.78 5.88 8.31
C SER A 593 -24.57 5.12 7.78
N HIS A 594 -23.71 4.64 8.66
CA HIS A 594 -22.47 3.92 8.32
C HIS A 594 -22.52 2.49 8.87
N ASP A 595 -23.55 1.74 8.47
CA ASP A 595 -23.73 0.34 8.84
C ASP A 595 -22.84 -0.60 8.00
N VAL A 596 -22.90 -1.89 8.33
CA VAL A 596 -22.14 -2.93 7.60
C VAL A 596 -22.57 -3.05 6.13
N SER A 597 -23.85 -2.80 5.83
CA SER A 597 -24.40 -2.86 4.48
C SER A 597 -23.84 -1.74 3.60
N TYR A 598 -23.75 -0.51 4.15
CA TYR A 598 -23.07 0.61 3.50
C TYR A 598 -21.59 0.30 3.25
N TRP A 599 -20.90 -0.30 4.23
CA TRP A 599 -19.50 -0.69 4.08
C TRP A 599 -19.29 -1.66 2.91
N GLY A 600 -20.09 -2.74 2.86
CA GLY A 600 -20.04 -3.74 1.79
C GLY A 600 -20.32 -3.14 0.41
N ARG A 601 -21.40 -2.36 0.30
CA ARG A 601 -21.80 -1.71 -0.95
C ARG A 601 -20.76 -0.71 -1.45
N SER A 602 -20.27 0.17 -0.57
CA SER A 602 -19.33 1.23 -0.96
C SER A 602 -17.98 0.68 -1.39
N PHE A 603 -17.47 -0.37 -0.71
CA PHE A 603 -16.23 -1.02 -1.12
C PHE A 603 -16.38 -1.67 -2.51
N MET A 604 -17.47 -2.39 -2.74
CA MET A 604 -17.68 -3.10 -4.00
C MET A 604 -17.87 -2.15 -5.19
N GLN A 605 -18.61 -1.05 -5.03
CA GLN A 605 -18.74 -0.01 -6.06
C GLN A 605 -17.38 0.59 -6.48
N ASP A 606 -16.49 0.77 -5.52
CA ASP A 606 -15.13 1.27 -5.81
C ASP A 606 -14.25 0.18 -6.43
N LEU A 607 -14.45 -1.10 -6.08
CA LEU A 607 -13.74 -2.22 -6.71
C LEU A 607 -14.16 -2.41 -8.17
N GLU A 608 -15.46 -2.37 -8.45
CA GLU A 608 -16.01 -2.34 -9.80
C GLU A 608 -15.38 -1.21 -10.61
N ARG A 609 -15.33 0.02 -10.06
CA ARG A 609 -14.68 1.17 -10.70
C ARG A 609 -13.19 0.92 -10.95
N ALA A 610 -12.47 0.39 -9.97
CA ALA A 610 -11.04 0.09 -10.07
C ALA A 610 -10.72 -0.96 -11.17
N SER A 611 -11.65 -1.89 -11.40
CA SER A 611 -11.49 -2.97 -12.39
C SER A 611 -11.84 -2.59 -13.84
N LYS A 612 -12.50 -1.45 -14.09
CA LYS A 612 -12.98 -1.07 -15.44
C LYS A 612 -11.87 -1.03 -16.51
N ASP A 613 -10.66 -0.66 -16.12
CA ASP A 613 -9.53 -0.52 -17.03
C ASP A 613 -8.93 -1.86 -17.50
N HIS A 614 -9.34 -3.00 -16.91
CA HIS A 614 -8.78 -4.31 -17.24
C HIS A 614 -9.04 -4.74 -18.69
N TYR A 615 -10.21 -4.38 -19.25
CA TYR A 615 -10.57 -4.69 -20.64
C TYR A 615 -9.93 -3.74 -21.64
N ASN A 616 -9.60 -2.53 -21.21
CA ASN A 616 -9.00 -1.50 -22.05
C ASN A 616 -7.47 -1.62 -22.15
N LYS A 617 -6.84 -2.56 -21.43
CA LYS A 617 -5.38 -2.74 -21.37
C LYS A 617 -4.97 -4.20 -21.53
N ARG A 618 -3.79 -4.45 -22.10
CA ARG A 618 -3.14 -5.77 -22.16
C ARG A 618 -2.30 -5.97 -20.89
N CYS A 619 -2.58 -7.06 -20.17
CA CYS A 619 -1.93 -7.37 -18.89
C CYS A 619 -0.97 -8.56 -19.02
N TRP A 620 0.29 -8.37 -18.67
CA TRP A 620 1.34 -9.40 -18.71
C TRP A 620 1.87 -9.69 -17.31
N GLY A 621 1.96 -10.98 -16.96
CA GLY A 621 2.59 -11.42 -15.72
C GLY A 621 4.11 -11.50 -15.88
N ILE A 622 4.86 -10.85 -14.99
CA ILE A 622 6.33 -10.85 -14.98
C ILE A 622 6.83 -11.19 -13.58
N GLY A 623 7.88 -12.01 -13.50
CA GLY A 623 8.55 -12.36 -12.24
C GLY A 623 8.22 -13.77 -11.73
N PHE A 624 9.02 -14.24 -10.77
CA PHE A 624 8.89 -15.55 -10.15
C PHE A 624 8.56 -15.42 -8.65
N GLY A 625 7.90 -16.44 -8.09
CA GLY A 625 7.52 -16.46 -6.67
C GLY A 625 6.67 -15.26 -6.26
N LEU A 626 6.99 -14.67 -5.09
CA LEU A 626 6.34 -13.48 -4.55
C LEU A 626 6.87 -12.16 -5.15
N GLY A 627 7.86 -12.23 -6.06
CA GLY A 627 8.28 -11.09 -6.87
C GLY A 627 7.43 -10.89 -8.13
N PHE A 628 6.36 -11.68 -8.29
CA PHE A 628 5.43 -11.59 -9.42
C PHE A 628 4.68 -10.26 -9.41
N ARG A 629 4.56 -9.66 -10.59
CA ARG A 629 3.84 -8.40 -10.85
C ARG A 629 3.11 -8.46 -12.18
N VAL A 630 2.04 -7.69 -12.30
CA VAL A 630 1.33 -7.50 -13.56
C VAL A 630 1.70 -6.15 -14.17
N VAL A 631 2.19 -6.17 -15.41
CA VAL A 631 2.42 -4.97 -16.21
C VAL A 631 1.21 -4.76 -17.12
N SER A 632 0.60 -3.57 -17.06
CA SER A 632 -0.57 -3.21 -17.85
C SER A 632 -0.24 -2.13 -18.87
N LEU A 633 -0.45 -2.46 -20.15
CA LEU A 633 -0.03 -1.66 -21.30
C LEU A 633 -1.22 -1.40 -22.23
N SER A 634 -1.15 -0.35 -23.05
CA SER A 634 -2.19 -0.10 -24.07
C SER A 634 -2.34 -1.31 -25.01
N PRO A 635 -3.54 -1.66 -25.50
CA PRO A 635 -3.73 -2.73 -26.49
C PRO A 635 -2.96 -2.47 -27.79
N SER A 636 -2.74 -1.19 -28.10
CA SER A 636 -1.96 -0.75 -29.26
C SER A 636 -0.44 -0.87 -29.08
N PHE A 637 0.02 -1.15 -27.85
CA PHE A 637 1.42 -1.28 -27.50
C PHE A 637 2.01 -2.59 -28.05
N ARG A 638 2.97 -2.49 -28.97
CA ARG A 638 3.55 -3.66 -29.65
C ARG A 638 5.04 -3.49 -29.94
N LYS A 639 5.77 -4.60 -30.07
CA LYS A 639 7.18 -4.55 -30.46
C LYS A 639 7.28 -3.91 -31.85
N LEU A 640 8.20 -2.96 -32.02
CA LEU A 640 8.44 -2.35 -33.32
C LEU A 640 9.08 -3.37 -34.25
N SER A 641 8.42 -3.69 -35.37
CA SER A 641 8.97 -4.59 -36.39
C SER A 641 9.97 -3.84 -37.26
N PRO A 642 11.24 -4.26 -37.35
CA PRO A 642 12.23 -3.63 -38.22
C PRO A 642 11.79 -3.58 -39.67
N ASN A 643 11.19 -4.66 -40.18
CA ASN A 643 10.73 -4.73 -41.58
C ASN A 643 9.61 -3.73 -41.87
N TYR A 644 8.69 -3.54 -40.92
CA TYR A 644 7.58 -2.60 -41.09
C TYR A 644 8.08 -1.15 -41.17
N ILE A 645 8.91 -0.74 -40.21
CA ILE A 645 9.44 0.63 -40.20
C ILE A 645 10.41 0.87 -41.35
N VAL A 646 11.26 -0.09 -41.73
CA VAL A 646 12.15 0.04 -42.89
C VAL A 646 11.35 0.16 -44.20
N SER A 647 10.22 -0.54 -44.32
CA SER A 647 9.33 -0.42 -45.48
C SER A 647 8.66 0.96 -45.56
N ALA A 648 8.12 1.46 -44.43
CA ALA A 648 7.57 2.80 -44.33
C ALA A 648 8.62 3.87 -44.63
N TYR A 649 9.82 3.68 -44.08
CA TYR A 649 10.99 4.53 -44.31
C TYR A 649 11.38 4.59 -45.79
N LYS A 650 11.44 3.46 -46.50
CA LYS A 650 11.77 3.47 -47.94
C LYS A 650 10.72 4.21 -48.79
N LYS A 651 9.45 4.19 -48.38
CA LYS A 651 8.34 4.84 -49.08
C LYS A 651 8.24 6.34 -48.80
N SER A 652 8.75 6.80 -47.67
CA SER A 652 8.66 8.20 -47.25
C SER A 652 9.66 9.10 -47.95
N SER A 653 9.27 10.35 -48.13
CA SER A 653 10.01 11.37 -48.86
C SER A 653 10.64 12.42 -47.96
N ARG A 654 10.09 12.63 -46.75
CA ARG A 654 10.57 13.60 -45.75
C ARG A 654 10.44 13.02 -44.34
N ARG A 655 11.57 12.73 -43.68
CA ARG A 655 11.61 11.91 -42.47
C ARG A 655 12.18 12.68 -41.30
N ALA A 656 11.41 12.82 -40.22
CA ALA A 656 11.90 13.37 -38.95
C ALA A 656 12.25 12.22 -38.01
N ILE A 657 13.46 12.24 -37.44
CA ILE A 657 13.96 11.21 -36.52
C ILE A 657 14.45 11.89 -35.24
N PHE A 658 13.83 11.56 -34.11
CA PHE A 658 14.21 12.02 -32.78
C PHE A 658 14.72 10.84 -31.95
N LEU A 659 15.92 10.98 -31.39
CA LEU A 659 16.54 9.95 -30.57
C LEU A 659 16.97 10.54 -29.25
N ASP A 660 16.58 9.93 -28.14
CA ASP A 660 17.25 10.17 -26.88
C ASP A 660 18.66 9.53 -26.89
N TYR A 661 19.54 10.00 -26.00
CA TYR A 661 20.92 9.54 -25.91
C TYR A 661 21.14 8.45 -24.84
N ASP A 662 20.80 8.74 -23.58
CA ASP A 662 21.14 7.90 -22.43
C ASP A 662 20.08 6.83 -22.21
N GLY A 663 20.45 5.55 -22.16
CA GLY A 663 19.50 4.43 -22.11
C GLY A 663 18.93 4.05 -23.48
N THR A 664 18.93 4.98 -24.44
CA THR A 664 18.46 4.76 -25.82
C THR A 664 19.59 4.38 -26.79
N LEU A 665 20.63 5.21 -26.95
CA LEU A 665 21.76 4.94 -27.84
C LEU A 665 22.96 4.36 -27.09
N VAL A 666 23.22 4.86 -25.88
CA VAL A 666 24.28 4.38 -25.00
C VAL A 666 23.62 3.88 -23.72
N SER A 667 23.94 2.67 -23.27
CA SER A 667 23.34 2.14 -22.03
C SER A 667 23.57 3.08 -20.85
N GLN A 668 22.51 3.38 -20.08
CA GLN A 668 22.62 4.23 -18.89
C GLN A 668 23.59 3.67 -17.85
N SER A 669 23.75 2.34 -17.81
CA SER A 669 24.70 1.62 -16.94
C SER A 669 26.15 1.63 -17.43
N ALA A 670 26.42 2.12 -18.64
CA ALA A 670 27.77 2.16 -19.18
C ALA A 670 28.63 3.14 -18.38
N ILE A 671 29.85 2.71 -18.04
CA ILE A 671 30.87 3.57 -17.40
C ILE A 671 31.37 4.59 -18.43
N VAL A 672 31.63 4.13 -19.65
CA VAL A 672 31.99 5.00 -20.78
C VAL A 672 30.71 5.60 -21.36
N LYS A 673 30.55 6.92 -21.22
CA LYS A 673 29.36 7.66 -21.69
C LYS A 673 29.44 8.11 -23.15
N SER A 674 30.61 8.01 -23.79
CA SER A 674 30.77 8.33 -25.22
C SER A 674 30.20 7.21 -26.11
N PRO A 675 29.66 7.53 -27.29
CA PRO A 675 29.10 6.53 -28.19
C PRO A 675 30.23 5.73 -28.85
N GLY A 676 29.97 4.47 -29.17
CA GLY A 676 30.92 3.64 -29.93
C GLY A 676 30.96 4.02 -31.43
N ASP A 677 32.04 3.64 -32.12
CA ASP A 677 32.25 3.93 -33.55
C ASP A 677 31.12 3.42 -34.44
N GLU A 678 30.50 2.29 -34.08
CA GLU A 678 29.33 1.75 -34.78
C GLU A 678 28.15 2.73 -34.79
N ILE A 679 27.84 3.34 -33.64
CA ILE A 679 26.74 4.30 -33.49
C ILE A 679 27.04 5.57 -34.31
N ILE A 680 28.28 6.07 -34.22
CA ILE A 680 28.73 7.23 -35.00
C ILE A 680 28.57 6.98 -36.50
N ASN A 681 28.99 5.80 -36.97
CA ASN A 681 28.87 5.43 -38.38
C ASN A 681 27.40 5.35 -38.83
N ILE A 682 26.54 4.71 -38.04
CA ILE A 682 25.09 4.61 -38.33
C ILE A 682 24.45 6.00 -38.40
N LEU A 683 24.72 6.87 -37.42
CA LEU A 683 24.20 8.23 -37.38
C LEU A 683 24.72 9.05 -38.57
N SER A 684 25.99 8.91 -38.93
CA SER A 684 26.58 9.58 -40.10
C SER A 684 25.88 9.18 -41.40
N ILE A 685 25.65 7.88 -41.63
CA ILE A 685 24.91 7.39 -42.81
C ILE A 685 23.48 7.96 -42.83
N LEU A 686 22.76 7.91 -41.71
CA LEU A 686 21.41 8.45 -41.62
C LEU A 686 21.36 9.96 -41.86
N CYS A 687 22.33 10.72 -41.36
CA CYS A 687 22.39 12.18 -41.55
C CYS A 687 22.81 12.59 -42.97
N ASN A 688 23.48 11.71 -43.71
CA ASN A 688 23.91 11.99 -45.08
C ASN A 688 22.78 11.82 -46.13
N ASP A 689 21.74 11.06 -45.81
CA ASP A 689 20.52 10.99 -46.62
C ASP A 689 19.70 12.30 -46.47
N LEU A 690 19.63 13.07 -47.56
CA LEU A 690 18.98 14.39 -47.61
C LEU A 690 17.46 14.34 -47.32
N LYS A 691 16.84 13.17 -47.33
CA LYS A 691 15.43 13.02 -46.94
C LYS A 691 15.23 12.99 -45.43
N ASN A 692 16.30 12.86 -44.65
CA ASN A 692 16.25 12.72 -43.20
C ASN A 692 16.62 14.02 -42.49
N THR A 693 15.83 14.33 -41.47
CA THR A 693 16.14 15.32 -40.44
C THR A 693 16.31 14.56 -39.13
N VAL A 694 17.56 14.35 -38.71
CA VAL A 694 17.90 13.55 -37.51
C VAL A 694 18.30 14.48 -36.37
N PHE A 695 17.67 14.29 -35.21
CA PHE A 695 17.97 15.03 -33.99
C PHE A 695 18.22 14.09 -32.81
N ILE A 696 19.28 14.38 -32.05
CA ILE A 696 19.45 13.82 -30.70
C ILE A 696 18.90 14.81 -29.69
N VAL A 697 17.97 14.37 -28.85
CA VAL A 697 17.32 15.15 -27.81
C VAL A 697 17.70 14.58 -26.45
N SER A 698 18.61 15.25 -25.74
CA SER A 698 19.24 14.70 -24.53
C SER A 698 19.20 15.68 -23.36
N GLY A 699 19.19 15.13 -22.15
CA GLY A 699 19.41 15.88 -20.91
C GLY A 699 20.87 16.28 -20.66
N ARG A 700 21.82 15.82 -21.48
CA ARG A 700 23.26 16.12 -21.31
C ARG A 700 23.62 17.55 -21.73
N GLY A 701 24.73 18.04 -21.18
CA GLY A 701 25.29 19.35 -21.51
C GLY A 701 25.77 19.44 -22.96
N ARG A 702 25.70 20.66 -23.54
CA ARG A 702 25.99 20.90 -24.96
C ARG A 702 27.44 20.62 -25.37
N LYS A 703 28.41 20.85 -24.48
CA LYS A 703 29.86 20.66 -24.78
C LYS A 703 30.18 19.19 -25.04
N SER A 704 29.81 18.31 -24.11
CA SER A 704 30.06 16.87 -24.23
C SER A 704 29.36 16.27 -25.45
N LEU A 705 28.10 16.64 -25.71
CA LEU A 705 27.38 16.18 -26.89
C LEU A 705 28.00 16.67 -28.20
N ALA A 706 28.43 17.93 -28.25
CA ALA A 706 29.07 18.49 -29.44
C ALA A 706 30.40 17.81 -29.77
N GLU A 707 31.19 17.47 -28.75
CA GLU A 707 32.46 16.75 -28.90
C GLU A 707 32.25 15.31 -29.34
N TRP A 708 31.39 14.56 -28.65
CA TRP A 708 31.18 13.14 -28.92
C TRP A 708 30.57 12.87 -30.30
N LEU A 709 29.69 13.76 -30.77
CA LEU A 709 28.97 13.60 -32.04
C LEU A 709 29.53 14.48 -33.15
N ALA A 710 30.71 15.08 -32.95
CA ALA A 710 31.41 15.90 -33.95
C ALA A 710 31.58 15.24 -35.33
N PRO A 711 31.76 13.91 -35.46
CA PRO A 711 31.86 13.26 -36.76
C PRO A 711 30.57 13.31 -37.62
N CYS A 712 29.41 13.59 -37.03
CA CYS A 712 28.13 13.65 -37.74
C CYS A 712 27.77 15.11 -38.10
N GLU A 713 28.25 15.62 -39.23
CA GLU A 713 28.17 17.06 -39.56
C GLU A 713 26.75 17.63 -39.67
N ARG A 714 25.81 16.84 -40.21
CA ARG A 714 24.40 17.23 -40.43
C ARG A 714 23.45 16.85 -39.28
N LEU A 715 23.99 16.35 -38.16
CA LEU A 715 23.17 15.94 -37.03
C LEU A 715 22.67 17.16 -36.23
N GLY A 716 21.36 17.22 -36.02
CA GLY A 716 20.75 18.17 -35.10
C GLY A 716 20.94 17.74 -33.65
N LEU A 717 21.25 18.68 -32.76
CA LEU A 717 21.44 18.43 -31.33
C LEU A 717 20.51 19.32 -30.51
N ALA A 718 19.82 18.73 -29.54
CA ALA A 718 19.12 19.43 -28.49
C ALA A 718 19.69 18.97 -27.14
N ALA A 719 20.41 19.88 -26.49
CA ALA A 719 21.08 19.65 -25.21
C ALA A 719 20.26 20.23 -24.05
N GLU A 720 20.48 19.70 -22.85
CA GLU A 720 19.81 20.14 -21.62
C GLU A 720 18.29 20.19 -21.76
N HIS A 721 17.72 19.07 -22.24
CA HIS A 721 16.27 18.89 -22.50
C HIS A 721 15.68 19.84 -23.53
N GLY A 722 16.52 20.53 -24.32
CA GLY A 722 16.06 21.48 -25.33
C GLY A 722 16.37 22.94 -25.07
N TYR A 723 17.04 23.27 -23.97
CA TYR A 723 17.43 24.65 -23.71
C TYR A 723 18.34 25.18 -24.81
N PHE A 724 19.28 24.33 -25.26
CA PHE A 724 20.14 24.62 -26.41
C PHE A 724 19.79 23.70 -27.58
N THR A 725 19.54 24.29 -28.74
CA THR A 725 19.26 23.55 -29.98
C THR A 725 20.18 24.00 -31.11
N ARG A 726 20.67 23.07 -31.91
CA ARG A 726 21.51 23.36 -33.09
C ARG A 726 21.12 22.42 -34.22
N TRP A 727 20.92 22.97 -35.43
CA TRP A 727 20.45 22.21 -36.59
C TRP A 727 21.54 21.40 -37.30
N SER A 728 22.80 21.86 -37.27
CA SER A 728 23.95 21.13 -37.83
C SER A 728 25.24 21.65 -37.20
N ARG A 729 26.37 20.97 -37.40
CA ARG A 729 27.67 21.39 -36.85
C ARG A 729 28.06 22.82 -37.25
N GLY A 730 27.70 23.25 -38.46
CA GLY A 730 27.99 24.59 -39.00
C GLY A 730 27.01 25.69 -38.56
N CYS A 731 25.92 25.34 -37.87
CA CYS A 731 24.97 26.32 -37.33
C CYS A 731 25.39 26.78 -35.92
N GLU A 732 25.03 28.01 -35.56
CA GLU A 732 25.13 28.46 -34.17
C GLU A 732 24.10 27.76 -33.28
N TRP A 733 24.40 27.70 -31.98
CA TRP A 733 23.45 27.20 -30.98
C TRP A 733 22.36 28.24 -30.75
N GLU A 734 21.11 27.86 -30.97
CA GLU A 734 19.94 28.63 -30.58
C GLU A 734 19.58 28.30 -29.12
N SER A 735 19.24 29.32 -28.33
CA SER A 735 18.67 29.12 -26.99
C SER A 735 17.15 29.25 -27.06
N SER A 736 16.41 28.34 -26.44
CA SER A 736 14.95 28.28 -26.54
C SER A 736 14.23 29.46 -25.87
N LEU A 737 14.88 30.10 -24.88
CA LEU A 737 14.33 31.20 -24.11
C LEU A 737 15.30 32.39 -24.16
N PRO A 738 14.89 33.56 -24.71
CA PRO A 738 15.70 34.77 -24.62
C PRO A 738 15.62 35.30 -23.18
N CYS A 739 16.75 35.24 -22.46
CA CYS A 739 16.94 35.82 -21.12
C CYS A 739 16.02 35.23 -20.04
N THR A 740 16.34 34.03 -19.55
CA THR A 740 15.82 33.56 -18.25
C THR A 740 16.83 33.94 -17.17
N ASP A 741 16.38 34.60 -16.10
CA ASP A 741 17.18 34.75 -14.89
C ASP A 741 17.42 33.35 -14.31
N LEU A 742 18.64 32.84 -14.51
CA LEU A 742 19.13 31.63 -13.86
C LEU A 742 19.55 31.91 -12.40
N GLU A 743 19.09 33.03 -11.82
CA GLU A 743 19.33 33.41 -10.42
C GLU A 743 18.86 32.34 -9.44
N TRP A 744 17.84 31.56 -9.83
CA TRP A 744 17.38 30.40 -9.06
C TRP A 744 18.48 29.35 -8.82
N ILE A 745 19.53 29.28 -9.66
CA ILE A 745 20.69 28.40 -9.46
C ILE A 745 21.43 28.80 -8.18
N GLU A 746 21.57 30.11 -7.91
CA GLU A 746 22.22 30.63 -6.70
C GLU A 746 21.43 30.27 -5.43
N VAL A 747 20.12 30.06 -5.58
CA VAL A 747 19.23 29.61 -4.49
C VAL A 747 19.26 28.08 -4.33
N ALA A 748 19.28 27.34 -5.45
CA ALA A 748 19.20 25.88 -5.47
C ALA A 748 20.53 25.19 -5.11
N GLU A 749 21.67 25.73 -5.54
CA GLU A 749 22.99 25.13 -5.32
C GLU A 749 23.33 24.99 -3.82
N PRO A 750 23.14 26.01 -2.95
CA PRO A 750 23.40 25.86 -1.52
C PRO A 750 22.54 24.79 -0.86
N VAL A 751 21.29 24.65 -1.30
CA VAL A 751 20.38 23.60 -0.82
C VAL A 751 20.92 22.22 -1.22
N MET A 752 21.24 22.00 -2.51
CA MET A 752 21.82 20.73 -2.96
C MET A 752 23.14 20.41 -2.26
N ARG A 753 23.97 21.43 -2.00
CA ARG A 753 25.26 21.27 -1.31
C ARG A 753 25.07 20.75 0.11
N GLN A 754 24.08 21.25 0.85
CA GLN A 754 23.74 20.74 2.17
C GLN A 754 23.40 19.23 2.14
N TYR A 755 22.61 18.80 1.15
CA TYR A 755 22.27 17.38 1.01
C TYR A 755 23.47 16.55 0.54
N THR A 756 24.36 17.12 -0.26
CA THR A 756 25.59 16.47 -0.71
C THR A 756 26.53 16.21 0.47
N GLU A 757 26.73 17.21 1.33
CA GLU A 757 27.53 17.07 2.55
C GLU A 757 26.93 16.06 3.54
N ALA A 758 25.60 15.97 3.59
CA ALA A 758 24.90 15.02 4.46
C ALA A 758 24.81 13.60 3.90
N THR A 759 25.15 13.37 2.63
CA THR A 759 24.91 12.11 1.93
C THR A 759 26.18 11.62 1.25
N ASP A 760 26.91 10.73 1.93
CA ASP A 760 28.11 10.10 1.37
C ASP A 760 27.79 9.34 0.06
N GLY A 761 28.70 9.41 -0.91
CA GLY A 761 28.49 8.87 -2.26
C GLY A 761 27.57 9.69 -3.17
N SER A 762 27.15 10.90 -2.75
CA SER A 762 26.44 11.84 -3.61
C SER A 762 27.33 12.94 -4.18
N ASN A 763 26.92 13.54 -5.30
CA ASN A 763 27.64 14.67 -5.91
C ASN A 763 26.66 15.62 -6.65
N ILE A 764 27.15 16.81 -7.00
CA ILE A 764 26.41 17.78 -7.82
C ILE A 764 27.11 17.92 -9.17
N GLU A 765 26.35 17.76 -10.24
CA GLU A 765 26.72 18.13 -11.60
C GLU A 765 26.09 19.49 -11.93
N ILE A 766 26.94 20.49 -12.20
CA ILE A 766 26.51 21.83 -12.61
C ILE A 766 26.51 21.88 -14.15
N LYS A 767 25.33 22.14 -14.73
CA LYS A 767 25.14 22.36 -16.17
C LYS A 767 25.01 23.86 -16.45
N GLU A 768 24.92 24.26 -17.72
CA GLU A 768 24.82 25.68 -18.05
C GLU A 768 23.42 26.26 -17.72
N SER A 769 22.36 25.46 -17.82
CA SER A 769 20.98 25.87 -17.50
C SER A 769 20.33 25.05 -16.37
N GLY A 770 21.07 24.12 -15.76
CA GLY A 770 20.51 23.13 -14.83
C GLY A 770 21.47 22.70 -13.73
N LEU A 771 20.91 22.16 -12.65
CA LEU A 771 21.67 21.50 -11.57
C LEU A 771 21.16 20.08 -11.39
N VAL A 772 22.07 19.11 -11.26
CA VAL A 772 21.72 17.71 -11.00
C VAL A 772 22.46 17.21 -9.78
N TRP A 773 21.71 16.76 -8.78
CA TRP A 773 22.25 16.05 -7.65
C TRP A 773 22.17 14.54 -7.91
N HIS A 774 23.31 13.85 -7.90
CA HIS A 774 23.41 12.41 -8.10
C HIS A 774 23.58 11.70 -6.77
N HIS A 775 22.90 10.56 -6.60
CA HIS A 775 23.00 9.72 -5.40
C HIS A 775 23.15 8.24 -5.74
N GLN A 776 23.66 7.93 -6.94
CA GLN A 776 23.82 6.56 -7.42
C GLN A 776 24.76 5.72 -6.55
N ASP A 777 25.83 6.35 -6.04
CA ASP A 777 26.87 5.68 -5.24
C ASP A 777 26.60 5.80 -3.72
N ALA A 778 25.51 6.47 -3.32
CA ALA A 778 25.08 6.55 -1.94
C ALA A 778 24.40 5.25 -1.48
N ASP A 779 24.25 5.06 -0.17
CA ASP A 779 23.41 3.98 0.37
C ASP A 779 22.01 4.05 -0.28
N PRO A 780 21.49 2.96 -0.87
CA PRO A 780 20.27 3.04 -1.69
C PRO A 780 19.04 3.55 -0.93
N ASP A 781 18.89 3.17 0.33
CA ASP A 781 17.74 3.56 1.15
C ASP A 781 17.89 5.02 1.61
N PHE A 782 19.07 5.38 2.12
CA PHE A 782 19.36 6.73 2.59
C PHE A 782 19.41 7.74 1.44
N GLY A 783 20.10 7.44 0.35
CA GLY A 783 20.18 8.27 -0.85
C GLY A 783 18.80 8.50 -1.49
N SER A 784 17.97 7.46 -1.58
CA SER A 784 16.57 7.59 -2.05
C SER A 784 15.72 8.46 -1.12
N CYS A 785 15.91 8.34 0.20
CA CYS A 785 15.24 9.18 1.19
C CYS A 785 15.67 10.65 1.07
N GLN A 786 16.98 10.90 0.99
CA GLN A 786 17.57 12.22 0.82
C GLN A 786 17.13 12.86 -0.50
N ALA A 787 17.05 12.09 -1.60
CA ALA A 787 16.52 12.57 -2.87
C ALA A 787 15.07 13.06 -2.75
N LYS A 788 14.24 12.37 -1.95
CA LYS A 788 12.85 12.75 -1.75
C LYS A 788 12.70 14.02 -0.90
N GLU A 789 13.48 14.12 0.18
CA GLU A 789 13.51 15.33 1.02
C GLU A 789 14.08 16.52 0.24
N LEU A 790 15.16 16.31 -0.53
CA LEU A 790 15.74 17.32 -1.41
C LEU A 790 14.75 17.82 -2.45
N LEU A 791 14.00 16.91 -3.10
CA LEU A 791 12.93 17.27 -4.04
C LEU A 791 11.92 18.22 -3.37
N ILE A 792 11.38 17.84 -2.22
CA ILE A 792 10.37 18.63 -1.49
C ILE A 792 10.97 19.97 -1.04
N HIS A 793 12.21 19.99 -0.55
CA HIS A 793 12.88 21.21 -0.12
C HIS A 793 13.06 22.17 -1.29
N LEU A 794 13.58 21.70 -2.42
CA LEU A 794 13.76 22.52 -3.63
C LEU A 794 12.42 22.98 -4.21
N GLU A 795 11.39 22.14 -4.26
CA GLU A 795 10.04 22.53 -4.74
C GLU A 795 9.45 23.67 -3.91
N ASN A 796 9.67 23.65 -2.58
CA ASN A 796 9.18 24.71 -1.71
C ASN A 796 10.01 26.00 -1.84
N VAL A 797 11.33 25.90 -1.94
CA VAL A 797 12.23 27.07 -2.05
C VAL A 797 12.09 27.73 -3.41
N LEU A 798 11.92 26.95 -4.48
CA LEU A 798 11.82 27.43 -5.86
C LEU A 798 10.37 27.62 -6.32
N ALA A 799 9.39 27.59 -5.42
CA ALA A 799 7.96 27.61 -5.77
C ALA A 799 7.52 28.83 -6.62
N ASN A 800 8.22 29.96 -6.46
CA ASN A 800 7.96 31.20 -7.20
C ASN A 800 9.05 31.53 -8.24
N GLU A 801 10.02 30.63 -8.41
CA GLU A 801 11.11 30.79 -9.37
C GLU A 801 10.74 30.12 -10.71
N PRO A 802 11.31 30.57 -11.84
CA PRO A 802 11.06 29.98 -13.16
C PRO A 802 11.83 28.65 -13.34
N ALA A 803 11.75 27.75 -12.36
CA ALA A 803 12.46 26.48 -12.30
C ALA A 803 11.51 25.33 -11.95
N VAL A 804 11.86 24.12 -12.41
CA VAL A 804 11.12 22.88 -12.14
C VAL A 804 12.10 21.86 -11.59
N VAL A 805 11.73 21.29 -10.45
CA VAL A 805 12.48 20.19 -9.81
C VAL A 805 11.87 18.87 -10.27
N LYS A 806 12.71 17.92 -10.68
CA LYS A 806 12.30 16.57 -11.06
C LYS A 806 13.20 15.54 -10.41
N ARG A 807 12.61 14.46 -9.93
CA ARG A 807 13.34 13.28 -9.44
C ARG A 807 13.43 12.21 -10.53
N GLY A 808 14.64 11.72 -10.76
CA GLY A 808 14.94 10.53 -11.56
C GLY A 808 15.29 9.33 -10.69
N GLN A 809 15.74 8.23 -11.30
CA GLN A 809 16.03 6.98 -10.59
C GLN A 809 17.18 7.12 -9.57
N HIS A 810 18.18 7.93 -9.89
CA HIS A 810 19.36 8.17 -9.06
C HIS A 810 19.75 9.65 -8.97
N ILE A 811 18.83 10.54 -9.33
CA ILE A 811 19.08 11.97 -9.45
C ILE A 811 17.92 12.82 -8.95
N VAL A 812 18.24 14.04 -8.53
CA VAL A 812 17.29 15.17 -8.44
C VAL A 812 17.82 16.28 -9.34
N GLU A 813 17.06 16.63 -10.37
CA GLU A 813 17.42 17.64 -11.35
C GLU A 813 16.54 18.87 -11.20
N VAL A 814 17.15 20.05 -11.19
CA VAL A 814 16.47 21.34 -11.32
C VAL A 814 16.80 21.90 -12.69
N LYS A 815 15.76 22.29 -13.43
CA LYS A 815 15.89 22.85 -14.78
C LYS A 815 14.91 24.00 -15.00
N PRO A 816 15.10 24.84 -16.02
CA PRO A 816 14.22 25.98 -16.25
C PRO A 816 12.80 25.52 -16.60
N GLN A 817 11.81 26.28 -16.15
CA GLN A 817 10.42 26.05 -16.51
C GLN A 817 10.23 26.26 -18.02
N GLY A 818 9.38 25.42 -18.64
CA GLY A 818 9.12 25.50 -20.09
C GLY A 818 10.18 24.85 -20.97
N VAL A 819 11.12 24.07 -20.40
CA VAL A 819 12.11 23.29 -21.17
C VAL A 819 11.81 21.78 -21.07
N THR A 820 11.30 21.22 -22.16
CA THR A 820 11.00 19.79 -22.26
C THR A 820 11.42 19.22 -23.62
N LYS A 821 11.77 17.93 -23.64
CA LYS A 821 12.05 17.18 -24.88
C LYS A 821 10.85 17.22 -25.85
N GLY A 822 9.63 17.31 -25.31
CA GLY A 822 8.41 17.51 -26.11
C GLY A 822 8.39 18.82 -26.89
N LEU A 823 8.68 19.95 -26.24
CA LEU A 823 8.71 21.25 -26.90
C LEU A 823 9.78 21.34 -27.99
N VAL A 824 10.89 20.63 -27.84
CA VAL A 824 11.92 20.50 -28.88
C VAL A 824 11.35 19.84 -30.12
N ALA A 825 10.69 18.68 -29.96
CA ALA A 825 10.10 17.96 -31.08
C ALA A 825 9.02 18.81 -31.77
N GLU A 826 8.17 19.49 -31.01
CA GLU A 826 7.16 20.41 -31.53
C GLU A 826 7.76 21.60 -32.30
N LYS A 827 8.79 22.26 -31.74
CA LYS A 827 9.49 23.38 -32.39
C LYS A 827 10.10 22.91 -33.72
N ILE A 828 10.84 21.80 -33.71
CA ILE A 828 11.51 21.28 -34.91
C ILE A 828 10.49 20.89 -35.98
N LEU A 829 9.43 20.16 -35.62
CA LEU A 829 8.38 19.78 -36.55
C LEU A 829 7.66 21.02 -37.14
N SER A 830 7.37 22.02 -36.32
CA SER A 830 6.74 23.27 -36.77
C SER A 830 7.65 24.03 -37.73
N THR A 831 8.95 24.18 -37.42
CA THR A 831 9.92 24.82 -38.31
C THR A 831 10.08 24.06 -39.63
N MET A 832 10.05 22.72 -39.61
CA MET A 832 10.05 21.92 -40.85
C MET A 832 8.81 22.21 -41.69
N VAL A 833 7.63 22.32 -41.07
CA VAL A 833 6.38 22.68 -41.78
C VAL A 833 6.45 24.08 -42.37
N GLU A 834 6.95 25.07 -41.62
CA GLU A 834 7.14 26.45 -42.08
C GLU A 834 8.08 26.56 -43.29
N LYS A 835 9.15 25.74 -43.32
CA LYS A 835 10.10 25.66 -44.44
C LYS A 835 9.54 24.91 -45.67
N GLY A 836 8.29 24.45 -45.63
CA GLY A 836 7.70 23.64 -46.70
C GLY A 836 8.20 22.19 -46.71
N GLU A 837 8.82 21.74 -45.62
CA GLU A 837 9.41 20.42 -45.44
C GLU A 837 8.61 19.50 -44.52
N ARG A 838 7.29 19.50 -44.69
CA ARG A 838 6.39 18.70 -43.86
C ARG A 838 6.78 17.21 -43.88
N PRO A 839 7.07 16.58 -42.73
CA PRO A 839 7.43 15.18 -42.69
C PRO A 839 6.22 14.29 -42.97
N ASP A 840 6.42 13.24 -43.77
CA ASP A 840 5.48 12.13 -44.01
C ASP A 840 5.82 10.89 -43.16
N PHE A 841 6.96 10.93 -42.46
CA PHE A 841 7.43 9.91 -41.52
C PHE A 841 8.02 10.59 -40.27
N VAL A 842 7.59 10.17 -39.08
CA VAL A 842 8.16 10.66 -37.81
C VAL A 842 8.51 9.47 -36.91
N MET A 843 9.79 9.33 -36.58
CA MET A 843 10.28 8.33 -35.62
C MET A 843 10.80 9.01 -34.37
N CYS A 844 10.48 8.44 -33.21
CA CYS A 844 10.92 8.94 -31.92
C CYS A 844 11.23 7.75 -31.01
N ILE A 845 12.46 7.67 -30.47
CA ILE A 845 12.89 6.59 -29.58
C ILE A 845 13.45 7.21 -28.29
N GLY A 846 12.96 6.72 -27.15
CA GLY A 846 13.40 7.16 -25.82
C GLY A 846 13.21 6.08 -24.76
N ASP A 847 13.79 6.25 -23.58
CA ASP A 847 13.71 5.27 -22.50
C ASP A 847 13.20 5.88 -21.18
N ASP A 848 13.31 7.16 -20.92
CA ASP A 848 13.02 7.68 -19.59
C ASP A 848 11.68 8.43 -19.49
N ARG A 849 11.39 8.93 -18.29
CA ARG A 849 10.16 9.70 -18.03
C ARG A 849 10.12 11.01 -18.82
N SER A 850 11.26 11.60 -19.16
CA SER A 850 11.32 12.85 -19.93
C SER A 850 10.98 12.64 -21.41
N ASP A 851 11.20 11.43 -21.93
CA ASP A 851 10.82 11.05 -23.31
C ASP A 851 9.31 10.89 -23.49
N GLU A 852 8.56 10.64 -22.41
CA GLU A 852 7.10 10.59 -22.44
C GLU A 852 6.48 11.91 -22.90
N ASP A 853 7.09 13.04 -22.56
CA ASP A 853 6.68 14.37 -23.03
C ASP A 853 6.91 14.51 -24.55
N MET A 854 7.97 13.87 -25.06
CA MET A 854 8.30 13.82 -26.49
C MET A 854 7.30 12.96 -27.29
N PHE A 855 6.92 11.80 -26.77
CA PHE A 855 5.91 10.94 -27.42
C PHE A 855 4.53 11.61 -27.50
N GLU A 856 4.12 12.29 -26.42
CA GLU A 856 2.84 13.00 -26.36
C GLU A 856 2.81 14.22 -27.27
N SER A 857 3.86 15.06 -27.23
CA SER A 857 3.94 16.27 -28.04
C SER A 857 3.90 15.95 -29.54
N ILE A 858 4.70 15.00 -30.02
CA ILE A 858 4.67 14.58 -31.44
C ILE A 858 3.27 14.13 -31.86
N ARG A 859 2.58 13.37 -31.00
CA ARG A 859 1.22 12.93 -31.28
C ARG A 859 0.25 14.11 -31.39
N ASN A 860 0.32 15.06 -30.46
CA ASN A 860 -0.55 16.23 -30.42
C ASN A 860 -0.28 17.19 -31.59
N THR A 861 0.99 17.49 -31.89
CA THR A 861 1.38 18.38 -33.00
C THR A 861 0.92 17.80 -34.34
N VAL A 862 1.10 16.49 -34.56
CA VAL A 862 0.62 15.84 -35.78
C VAL A 862 -0.91 15.85 -35.86
N LEU A 863 -1.62 15.57 -34.75
CA LEU A 863 -3.09 15.61 -34.71
C LEU A 863 -3.64 17.02 -34.96
N ASN A 864 -3.01 18.05 -34.40
CA ASN A 864 -3.40 19.45 -34.60
C ASN A 864 -3.09 19.94 -36.02
N ALA A 865 -2.03 19.42 -36.65
CA ALA A 865 -1.71 19.65 -38.07
C ALA A 865 -2.59 18.84 -39.06
N SER A 866 -3.52 18.00 -38.57
CA SER A 866 -4.35 17.08 -39.37
C SER A 866 -5.57 17.73 -40.05
N LEU A 867 -5.65 19.06 -40.16
CA LEU A 867 -6.64 19.76 -40.99
C LEU A 867 -6.31 19.75 -42.50
N SER A 868 -5.46 18.81 -42.98
CA SER A 868 -5.03 18.72 -44.39
C SER A 868 -4.62 17.29 -44.84
N CYS A 869 -4.63 17.04 -46.16
CA CYS A 869 -4.77 15.75 -46.87
C CYS A 869 -3.76 14.60 -46.63
N VAL A 870 -2.68 14.75 -45.84
CA VAL A 870 -1.69 13.66 -45.62
C VAL A 870 -1.32 13.54 -44.14
N THR A 871 -1.66 12.40 -43.54
CA THR A 871 -1.30 12.03 -42.17
C THR A 871 0.05 11.29 -42.15
N PRO A 872 1.06 11.77 -41.41
CA PRO A 872 2.36 11.11 -41.37
C PRO A 872 2.31 9.80 -40.57
N GLU A 873 3.13 8.83 -40.96
CA GLU A 873 3.30 7.61 -40.17
C GLU A 873 4.17 7.89 -38.93
N ILE A 874 3.59 7.73 -37.73
CA ILE A 874 4.28 7.98 -36.46
C ILE A 874 4.77 6.67 -35.82
N PHE A 875 6.07 6.64 -35.52
CA PHE A 875 6.78 5.57 -34.83
C PHE A 875 7.37 6.08 -33.52
N ALA A 876 6.52 6.31 -32.51
CA ALA A 876 6.95 6.60 -31.13
C ALA A 876 7.22 5.28 -30.38
N CYS A 877 8.45 5.10 -29.90
CA CYS A 877 8.96 3.85 -29.32
C CYS A 877 9.65 4.08 -27.97
N THR A 878 9.28 3.31 -26.96
CA THR A 878 10.04 3.25 -25.70
C THR A 878 11.07 2.11 -25.70
N VAL A 879 12.18 2.26 -24.99
CA VAL A 879 13.17 1.20 -24.79
C VAL A 879 12.85 0.43 -23.51
N GLY A 880 12.71 -0.89 -23.65
CA GLY A 880 12.27 -1.81 -22.60
C GLY A 880 10.75 -2.01 -22.57
N ARG A 881 10.33 -3.11 -21.93
CA ARG A 881 8.91 -3.46 -21.76
C ARG A 881 8.32 -2.78 -20.54
N LYS A 882 8.04 -1.49 -20.65
CA LYS A 882 7.47 -0.68 -19.56
C LYS A 882 6.26 0.13 -20.00
N PRO A 883 5.40 0.53 -19.04
CA PRO A 883 4.31 1.47 -19.31
C PRO A 883 4.85 2.75 -19.94
N SER A 884 4.24 3.16 -21.05
CA SER A 884 4.65 4.32 -21.84
C SER A 884 3.46 4.84 -22.66
N LYS A 885 3.48 6.14 -22.99
CA LYS A 885 2.61 6.80 -23.98
C LYS A 885 3.02 6.43 -25.41
N ALA A 886 4.22 5.89 -25.62
CA ALA A 886 4.66 5.36 -26.90
C ALA A 886 3.74 4.23 -27.39
N LYS A 887 3.59 4.11 -28.70
CA LYS A 887 2.81 3.03 -29.33
C LYS A 887 3.64 1.75 -29.47
N TYR A 888 4.96 1.88 -29.52
CA TYR A 888 5.86 0.78 -29.77
C TYR A 888 6.89 0.59 -28.65
N TYR A 889 7.50 -0.59 -28.59
CA TYR A 889 8.70 -0.82 -27.78
C TYR A 889 9.80 -1.57 -28.54
N LEU A 890 11.04 -1.38 -28.08
CA LEU A 890 12.21 -2.19 -28.39
C LEU A 890 12.71 -2.81 -27.09
N ASP A 891 13.32 -4.00 -27.14
CA ASP A 891 13.64 -4.73 -25.89
C ASP A 891 14.79 -4.08 -25.10
N ASP A 892 15.81 -3.58 -25.81
CA ASP A 892 17.01 -2.98 -25.22
C ASP A 892 17.72 -2.04 -26.21
N THR A 893 18.81 -1.42 -25.75
CA THR A 893 19.70 -0.56 -26.55
C THR A 893 20.27 -1.29 -27.79
N ALA A 894 20.53 -2.60 -27.71
CA ALA A 894 21.07 -3.34 -28.87
C ALA A 894 20.02 -3.49 -29.98
N ASP A 895 18.75 -3.71 -29.62
CA ASP A 895 17.63 -3.72 -30.56
C ASP A 895 17.41 -2.33 -31.21
N VAL A 896 17.66 -1.24 -30.47
CA VAL A 896 17.68 0.13 -31.04
C VAL A 896 18.77 0.26 -32.09
N ILE A 897 20.01 -0.13 -31.78
CA ILE A 897 21.15 -0.03 -32.70
C ILE A 897 20.89 -0.86 -33.97
N LYS A 898 20.39 -2.10 -33.83
CA LYS A 898 20.03 -2.95 -34.99
C LYS A 898 18.96 -2.30 -35.88
N LEU A 899 17.95 -1.67 -35.26
CA LEU A 899 16.91 -0.95 -36.00
C LEU A 899 17.50 0.20 -36.81
N LEU A 900 18.32 1.03 -36.17
CA LEU A 900 18.98 2.18 -36.81
C LEU A 900 19.93 1.73 -37.92
N ALA A 901 20.69 0.64 -37.72
CA ALA A 901 21.52 0.04 -38.75
C ALA A 901 20.68 -0.44 -39.96
N GLY A 902 19.50 -1.02 -39.72
CA GLY A 902 18.55 -1.38 -40.76
C GLY A 902 18.04 -0.20 -41.58
N LEU A 903 17.81 0.95 -40.93
CA LEU A 903 17.44 2.21 -41.60
C LEU A 903 18.62 2.80 -42.37
N ALA A 904 19.83 2.80 -41.79
CA ALA A 904 21.05 3.27 -42.45
C ALA A 904 21.35 2.50 -43.74
N ASN A 905 21.22 1.16 -43.72
CA ASN A 905 21.34 0.31 -44.90
C ASN A 905 20.25 0.58 -45.96
N ALA A 906 19.09 1.11 -45.56
CA ALA A 906 18.02 1.49 -46.48
C ALA A 906 18.25 2.88 -47.11
N SER A 907 18.99 3.76 -46.44
CA SER A 907 19.40 5.08 -46.94
C SER A 907 20.55 5.01 -47.96
N ASP A 908 21.49 4.09 -47.77
CA ASP A 908 22.62 3.85 -48.69
C ASP A 908 22.65 2.39 -49.14
N PRO A 909 21.90 2.02 -50.19
CA PRO A 909 21.95 0.66 -50.73
C PRO A 909 23.29 0.47 -51.45
N LYS A 910 24.31 -0.03 -50.74
CA LYS A 910 25.52 -0.54 -51.40
C LYS A 910 25.12 -1.50 -52.53
N PRO A 911 25.70 -1.37 -53.74
CA PRO A 911 25.43 -2.32 -54.83
C PRO A 911 25.80 -3.74 -54.37
N GLY A 912 24.86 -4.67 -54.51
CA GLY A 912 24.83 -5.93 -53.79
C GLY A 912 26.03 -6.86 -54.02
N SER A 913 26.59 -7.37 -52.94
CA SER A 913 27.32 -8.65 -52.94
C SER A 913 26.32 -9.78 -52.67
N ILE A 914 25.94 -10.49 -53.73
CA ILE A 914 25.20 -11.76 -53.65
C ILE A 914 26.11 -12.79 -52.95
N PRO A 915 25.74 -13.40 -51.81
CA PRO A 915 26.45 -14.57 -51.32
C PRO A 915 26.09 -15.75 -52.22
N ARG A 916 27.05 -16.23 -53.03
CA ARG A 916 26.98 -17.56 -53.63
C ARG A 916 27.04 -18.59 -52.51
N PHE A 917 25.91 -19.21 -52.20
CA PHE A 917 25.91 -20.54 -51.61
C PHE A 917 26.12 -21.57 -52.73
N GLN A 918 27.26 -22.26 -52.72
CA GLN A 918 27.38 -23.57 -53.35
C GLN A 918 26.90 -24.63 -52.35
N ILE A 919 26.16 -25.59 -52.90
CA ILE A 919 25.33 -26.64 -52.28
C ILE A 919 26.01 -27.36 -51.13
#